data_AF-A0A952M243-F1
#
_entry.id   AF-A0A952M243-F1
#
_cell.length_a   1.000
_cell.length_b   1.000
_cell.length_c   1.000
_cell.angle_alpha   90.00
_cell.angle_beta   90.00
_cell.angle_gamma   90.00
#
_symmetry.space_group_name_H-M   'P 1'
#
loop_
_entity.id
_entity.type
_entity.pdbx_description
1 polymer ?
#
loop_
_entity_poly.entity_id
_entity_poly.type
_entity_poly.pdbx_seq_one_letter_code
_entity_poly.pdbx_strand_id
1 'polypeptide(L)'
;MSGAQEVPATNTAFKGTALLEIDESTFQMRASVDVSAVADVQNIHIHRGGAGVNGDVLVGLSRGNLGFGLEGGTWSLAPESITQGQIDAVKAGNWYFNVHTSRYASGEVRGQILTDNYTLLAFSLAGIQQVPGVETAAKGYGYGWVNRDTSALQIRVITENIEDILAAHIHDGRVGENGGINIALESVSGEPGVWSTPANTTINAAALDTLLSGGYYVNVHTSQNPTGEIRGQVVSEDFAVAAFKLSGAQEFPLVDSAASGNGYALIDKARNVMELTVLTEGVDDATIAHIHGQNVGRNGGVLTALQQDDDDPSIWRLAPDTVLQPSVIDQLLAGGHYVNVHTPANASGEIRGQIITDNFVLATFDLSGSQEVPALQTVASGNAYALMDENTYGVQLTVDTDNIDVTVAHIHSNRIGANGGVVVALQADLDPDLQGVWRLEDNTVLQPSDFESLLSAGAYVNIHSEANPSGEIRGQIITDNLTLFAFNLSGDQEAPAVDTNASGDGYALVDQFTQGIELTVKTQNLENATVGHIHGERIGSNGGVRLALEQDQTDTSLWRAPDNSVLPDEVYQELLSAGAYVNVHSQANPSGEIRGQIIGDNLVLATFKLAGDQEVPVIETNASGDGYALMDTQNLGLELRVLTDNLDAATVAHIHSARVGNNGGILLALEQDLADPRIWFAPAGTQLSQEDFDGLVSGGNYVNVHSEANAAGEIRGQILTRNFVLTTFQLSGDQEVPVVATEASGDGYAVMDSLSLALELTVITSNLVDPSVAHIHSARVGNNGGILLALVQDDADATIWTAPGGTQLGEDEFAAMVSGGNYVNVHSDANPAGEIRGQILTDNFILSTFELAGDQEAPPVATEASGNGYVLMDTATLGLELTVVTNNLEQASVGHIHSARIGVNGGIFLALEQSEEEESVWSLPEATPLAQADFDDLLAGAKYVNIHSQANPAGEIRGQILTDNFSLSTFVLSGGQEVPAVVSEASGNGYVLLNSTDLSVEMRVITRDLDDATAAHIHSAVAGENGDILFFLGRDEEVDPNFWTSSVDALLAEEAFAAMLAGGNYVNVHSQTNPSGEIRGQFFAESLQLSSAPAFDIPRVAAADSEAIFPAFSWSTGLGSELALLEFVAP
;
A
#
# COMPACT_ATOMS: atom_id res chain seq x y z
N MET A 1 20.29 1.49 47.56
CA MET A 1 20.14 0.32 46.68
C MET A 1 19.22 0.71 45.55
N SER A 2 19.52 0.33 44.31
CA SER A 2 18.70 0.65 43.13
C SER A 2 18.87 -0.40 42.03
N GLY A 3 17.98 -0.41 41.04
CA GLY A 3 18.06 -1.28 39.87
C GLY A 3 19.27 -1.02 39.00
N ALA A 4 19.69 0.25 38.89
CA ALA A 4 20.96 0.59 38.26
C ALA A 4 22.12 -0.24 38.85
N GLN A 5 22.18 -0.46 40.16
CA GLN A 5 23.33 -1.19 40.75
C GLN A 5 23.34 -2.70 40.44
N GLU A 6 22.27 -3.27 39.87
CA GLU A 6 22.18 -4.68 39.49
C GLU A 6 23.14 -5.03 38.35
N VAL A 7 23.40 -6.33 38.16
CA VAL A 7 24.27 -6.84 37.10
C VAL A 7 23.59 -8.02 36.39
N PRO A 8 23.04 -7.82 35.17
CA PRO A 8 22.90 -6.53 34.46
C PRO A 8 21.95 -5.58 35.20
N ALA A 9 22.04 -4.28 34.91
CA ALA A 9 21.16 -3.28 35.52
C ALA A 9 19.69 -3.56 35.17
N THR A 10 18.78 -3.26 36.10
CA THR A 10 17.34 -3.41 35.89
C THR A 10 16.67 -2.04 35.76
N ASN A 11 15.69 -1.95 34.86
CA ASN A 11 14.85 -0.76 34.71
C ASN A 11 13.73 -0.80 35.77
N THR A 12 14.06 -0.37 36.99
CA THR A 12 13.10 -0.24 38.10
C THR A 12 13.33 1.08 38.81
N ALA A 13 12.23 1.78 39.10
CA ALA A 13 12.24 2.96 39.95
C ALA A 13 12.37 2.62 41.45
N PHE A 14 12.21 1.35 41.82
CA PHE A 14 12.27 0.97 43.23
C PHE A 14 13.66 1.17 43.83
N LYS A 15 13.67 1.55 45.10
CA LYS A 15 14.87 1.75 45.89
C LYS A 15 14.75 1.02 47.22
N GLY A 16 15.90 0.63 47.75
CA GLY A 16 16.03 0.05 49.08
C GLY A 16 17.13 0.75 49.88
N THR A 17 17.02 0.70 51.20
CA THR A 17 18.10 1.09 52.11
C THR A 17 18.56 -0.13 52.90
N ALA A 18 19.86 -0.23 53.14
CA ALA A 18 20.45 -1.34 53.88
C ALA A 18 21.55 -0.85 54.80
N LEU A 19 21.65 -1.50 55.96
CA LEU A 19 22.68 -1.25 56.95
C LEU A 19 23.33 -2.58 57.34
N LEU A 20 24.66 -2.64 57.30
CA LEU A 20 25.46 -3.71 57.86
C LEU A 20 26.29 -3.14 59.02
N GLU A 21 26.12 -3.68 60.22
CA GLU A 21 26.95 -3.36 61.38
C GLU A 21 27.90 -4.51 61.66
N ILE A 22 29.19 -4.20 61.86
CA ILE A 22 30.24 -5.15 62.23
C ILE A 22 30.86 -4.71 63.56
N ASP A 23 30.85 -5.60 64.55
CA ASP A 23 31.65 -5.45 65.76
C ASP A 23 32.98 -6.20 65.59
N GLU A 24 34.03 -5.44 65.28
CA GLU A 24 35.38 -5.96 65.06
C GLU A 24 36.01 -6.59 66.32
N SER A 25 35.49 -6.26 67.51
CA SER A 25 36.01 -6.81 68.78
C SER A 25 35.43 -8.20 69.08
N THR A 26 34.18 -8.43 68.70
CA THR A 26 33.47 -9.70 68.93
C THR A 26 33.37 -10.57 67.68
N PHE A 27 33.82 -10.08 66.53
CA PHE A 27 33.71 -10.76 65.23
C PHE A 27 32.27 -11.14 64.90
N GLN A 28 31.33 -10.22 65.15
CA GLN A 28 29.92 -10.40 64.82
C GLN A 28 29.45 -9.36 63.82
N MET A 29 28.57 -9.77 62.92
CA MET A 29 27.84 -8.88 62.02
C MET A 29 26.34 -8.99 62.22
N ARG A 30 25.60 -7.92 61.98
CA ARG A 30 24.14 -7.92 61.86
C ARG A 30 23.72 -6.94 60.77
N ALA A 31 22.57 -7.19 60.15
CA ALA A 31 22.09 -6.36 59.05
C ALA A 31 20.60 -6.06 59.14
N SER A 32 20.19 -4.94 58.56
CA SER A 32 18.80 -4.60 58.28
C SER A 32 18.67 -4.06 56.86
N VAL A 33 17.57 -4.41 56.19
CA VAL A 33 17.24 -3.94 54.84
C VAL A 33 15.79 -3.49 54.84
N ASP A 34 15.56 -2.23 54.48
CA ASP A 34 14.24 -1.65 54.26
C ASP A 34 13.98 -1.53 52.76
N VAL A 35 13.02 -2.33 52.32
CA VAL A 35 12.52 -2.43 50.94
C VAL A 35 11.00 -2.27 50.93
N SER A 36 10.46 -1.48 51.87
CA SER A 36 9.03 -1.18 51.95
C SER A 36 8.45 -0.60 50.66
N ALA A 37 9.28 0.06 49.85
CA ALA A 37 8.92 0.59 48.53
C ALA A 37 8.97 -0.45 47.40
N VAL A 38 9.56 -1.64 47.61
CA VAL A 38 9.67 -2.69 46.59
C VAL A 38 8.47 -3.64 46.74
N ALA A 39 7.70 -3.80 45.67
CA ALA A 39 6.60 -4.75 45.64
C ALA A 39 7.09 -6.20 45.51
N ASP A 40 6.32 -7.16 46.02
CA ASP A 40 6.53 -8.60 45.78
C ASP A 40 7.96 -9.17 46.05
N VAL A 41 8.59 -8.71 47.14
CA VAL A 41 9.91 -9.23 47.56
C VAL A 41 9.83 -10.71 47.94
N GLN A 42 10.55 -11.54 47.18
CA GLN A 42 10.66 -12.98 47.38
C GLN A 42 11.78 -13.34 48.36
N ASN A 43 12.99 -12.78 48.18
CA ASN A 43 14.17 -13.05 49.00
C ASN A 43 15.12 -11.84 49.08
N ILE A 44 15.95 -11.79 50.13
CA ILE A 44 17.05 -10.81 50.25
C ILE A 44 18.31 -11.53 50.73
N HIS A 45 19.44 -11.26 50.07
CA HIS A 45 20.72 -11.89 50.35
C HIS A 45 21.84 -10.86 50.51
N ILE A 46 22.88 -11.24 51.25
CA ILE A 46 24.22 -10.65 51.17
C ILE A 46 25.07 -11.57 50.31
N HIS A 47 25.77 -11.00 49.33
CA HIS A 47 26.63 -11.71 48.40
C HIS A 47 28.09 -11.27 48.53
N ARG A 48 29.01 -12.10 48.02
CA ARG A 48 30.42 -11.74 47.85
C ARG A 48 30.68 -11.33 46.39
N GLY A 49 30.87 -10.04 46.15
CA GLY A 49 31.28 -9.49 44.85
C GLY A 49 31.53 -7.99 44.95
N GLY A 50 32.49 -7.47 44.16
CA GLY A 50 32.74 -6.03 44.05
C GLY A 50 31.69 -5.31 43.19
N ALA A 51 31.82 -3.99 43.05
CA ALA A 51 30.95 -3.22 42.16
C ALA A 51 31.04 -3.78 40.72
N GLY A 52 29.86 -4.09 40.16
CA GLY A 52 29.72 -4.62 38.80
C GLY A 52 29.98 -6.12 38.66
N VAL A 53 30.22 -6.84 39.76
CA VAL A 53 30.55 -8.28 39.74
C VAL A 53 29.52 -9.08 40.54
N ASN A 54 28.84 -10.01 39.87
CA ASN A 54 28.01 -11.02 40.52
C ASN A 54 28.85 -12.00 41.34
N GLY A 55 28.31 -12.52 42.44
CA GLY A 55 28.99 -13.58 43.17
C GLY A 55 28.13 -14.35 44.16
N ASP A 56 28.77 -15.28 44.86
CA ASP A 56 28.09 -16.29 45.68
C ASP A 56 27.28 -15.66 46.83
N VAL A 57 26.13 -16.26 47.12
CA VAL A 57 25.32 -15.94 48.31
C VAL A 57 26.14 -16.28 49.56
N LEU A 58 26.32 -15.31 50.44
CA LEU A 58 26.94 -15.50 51.75
C LEU A 58 25.89 -15.85 52.80
N VAL A 59 24.82 -15.06 52.88
CA VAL A 59 23.77 -15.22 53.88
C VAL A 59 22.44 -14.64 53.39
N GLY A 60 21.33 -15.30 53.73
CA GLY A 60 19.98 -14.78 53.52
C GLY A 60 19.44 -14.05 54.74
N LEU A 61 18.66 -13.01 54.49
CA LEU A 61 17.96 -12.28 55.54
C LEU A 61 16.58 -12.91 55.77
N SER A 62 15.99 -12.63 56.93
CA SER A 62 14.65 -13.10 57.29
C SER A 62 13.71 -11.94 57.59
N ARG A 63 12.42 -12.13 57.33
CA ARG A 63 11.39 -11.12 57.58
C ARG A 63 11.18 -10.95 59.09
N GLY A 64 11.47 -9.75 59.61
CA GLY A 64 11.32 -9.44 61.03
C GLY A 64 12.20 -8.28 61.49
N ASN A 65 11.74 -7.56 62.52
CA ASN A 65 12.50 -6.48 63.16
C ASN A 65 13.21 -7.03 64.41
N LEU A 66 14.52 -7.27 64.32
CA LEU A 66 15.36 -7.74 65.43
C LEU A 66 15.86 -6.62 66.36
N GLY A 67 15.12 -5.51 66.46
CA GLY A 67 15.39 -4.44 67.43
C GLY A 67 16.01 -3.16 66.85
N PHE A 68 15.84 -2.90 65.54
CA PHE A 68 16.23 -1.63 64.91
C PHE A 68 15.13 -0.55 64.97
N GLY A 69 13.95 -0.87 65.50
CA GLY A 69 12.87 0.12 65.73
C GLY A 69 12.06 0.51 64.48
N LEU A 70 12.14 -0.26 63.38
CA LEU A 70 11.43 0.00 62.12
C LEU A 70 10.25 -1.00 61.93
N GLU A 71 9.06 -0.49 61.57
CA GLU A 71 7.85 -1.30 61.34
C GLU A 71 7.67 -1.70 59.86
N GLY A 72 7.04 -2.86 59.62
CA GLY A 72 6.44 -3.29 58.35
C GLY A 72 7.24 -3.11 57.04
N GLY A 73 7.99 -4.12 56.59
CA GLY A 73 8.71 -4.11 55.30
C GLY A 73 10.22 -4.40 55.43
N THR A 74 10.74 -4.39 56.66
CA THR A 74 12.15 -4.61 56.96
C THR A 74 12.51 -6.10 57.06
N TRP A 75 13.63 -6.47 56.46
CA TRP A 75 14.31 -7.77 56.61
C TRP A 75 15.54 -7.60 57.47
N SER A 76 15.90 -8.61 58.26
CA SER A 76 17.08 -8.53 59.11
C SER A 76 17.86 -9.83 59.20
N LEU A 77 19.13 -9.66 59.58
CA LEU A 77 20.06 -10.70 59.94
C LEU A 77 20.39 -10.58 61.43
N ALA A 78 20.13 -11.63 62.20
CA ALA A 78 20.55 -11.71 63.60
C ALA A 78 22.08 -11.76 63.71
N PRO A 79 22.68 -11.42 64.86
CA PRO A 79 24.13 -11.46 65.03
C PRO A 79 24.74 -12.80 64.56
N GLU A 80 25.63 -12.73 63.58
CA GLU A 80 26.29 -13.87 62.95
C GLU A 80 27.81 -13.71 63.01
N SER A 81 28.54 -14.81 63.23
CA SER A 81 30.00 -14.78 63.33
C SER A 81 30.65 -14.54 61.96
N ILE A 82 31.63 -13.64 61.92
CA ILE A 82 32.40 -13.29 60.72
C ILE A 82 33.90 -13.47 60.97
N THR A 83 34.68 -13.76 59.93
CA THR A 83 36.15 -13.89 60.03
C THR A 83 36.86 -12.57 59.71
N GLN A 84 38.13 -12.41 60.13
CA GLN A 84 38.92 -11.23 59.77
C GLN A 84 38.99 -10.99 58.26
N GLY A 85 39.22 -12.06 57.46
CA GLY A 85 39.27 -11.92 56.01
C GLY A 85 37.94 -11.48 55.38
N GLN A 86 36.81 -11.79 56.02
CA GLN A 86 35.50 -11.30 55.61
C GLN A 86 35.29 -9.84 56.00
N ILE A 87 35.76 -9.41 57.19
CA ILE A 87 35.78 -7.99 57.58
C ILE A 87 36.63 -7.18 56.59
N ASP A 88 37.81 -7.68 56.23
CA ASP A 88 38.69 -7.04 55.26
C ASP A 88 38.02 -6.96 53.88
N ALA A 89 37.29 -8.01 53.48
CA ALA A 89 36.53 -8.03 52.23
C ALA A 89 35.38 -7.00 52.22
N VAL A 90 34.64 -6.84 53.32
CA VAL A 90 33.60 -5.80 53.46
C VAL A 90 34.22 -4.40 53.37
N LYS A 91 35.32 -4.16 54.10
CA LYS A 91 36.03 -2.87 54.07
C LYS A 91 36.63 -2.53 52.70
N ALA A 92 36.98 -3.54 51.92
CA ALA A 92 37.42 -3.41 50.54
C ALA A 92 36.25 -3.26 49.54
N GLY A 93 35.00 -3.21 50.01
CA GLY A 93 33.83 -3.06 49.15
C GLY A 93 33.50 -4.29 48.33
N ASN A 94 33.83 -5.50 48.77
CA ASN A 94 33.62 -6.74 48.01
C ASN A 94 32.33 -7.49 48.39
N TRP A 95 31.37 -6.82 49.05
CA TRP A 95 30.11 -7.40 49.50
C TRP A 95 28.94 -6.51 49.09
N TYR A 96 27.78 -7.09 48.80
CA TYR A 96 26.58 -6.33 48.43
C TYR A 96 25.30 -6.98 48.94
N PHE A 97 24.26 -6.18 49.10
CA PHE A 97 22.89 -6.64 49.28
C PHE A 97 22.19 -6.80 47.92
N ASN A 98 21.37 -7.83 47.77
CA ASN A 98 20.52 -8.06 46.60
C ASN A 98 19.10 -8.43 47.05
N VAL A 99 18.09 -7.91 46.35
CA VAL A 99 16.67 -8.08 46.62
C VAL A 99 16.01 -8.69 45.41
N HIS A 100 15.35 -9.84 45.57
CA HIS A 100 14.73 -10.59 44.48
C HIS A 100 13.21 -10.43 44.53
N THR A 101 12.59 -10.23 43.38
CA THR A 101 11.13 -10.20 43.21
C THR A 101 10.70 -11.25 42.19
N SER A 102 9.38 -11.42 41.98
CA SER A 102 8.92 -12.31 40.88
C SER A 102 9.30 -11.78 39.50
N ARG A 103 9.29 -10.45 39.28
CA ARG A 103 9.71 -9.82 38.02
C ARG A 103 11.20 -10.03 37.77
N TYR A 104 12.03 -9.83 38.79
CA TYR A 104 13.48 -9.97 38.67
C TYR A 104 14.02 -11.04 39.62
N ALA A 105 13.90 -12.30 39.20
CA ALA A 105 14.33 -13.46 40.00
C ALA A 105 15.84 -13.43 40.30
N SER A 106 16.66 -12.85 39.43
CA SER A 106 18.12 -12.69 39.62
C SER A 106 18.50 -11.52 40.53
N GLY A 107 17.58 -10.59 40.78
CA GLY A 107 17.79 -9.36 41.56
C GLY A 107 17.07 -8.17 40.90
N GLU A 108 16.22 -7.48 41.66
CA GLU A 108 15.56 -6.24 41.24
C GLU A 108 16.34 -5.01 41.68
N VAL A 109 16.86 -4.98 42.91
CA VAL A 109 17.65 -3.85 43.43
C VAL A 109 18.87 -4.31 44.22
N ARG A 110 20.03 -3.73 43.88
CA ARG A 110 21.33 -4.04 44.49
C ARG A 110 21.92 -2.86 45.25
N GLY A 111 22.72 -3.17 46.26
CA GLY A 111 23.45 -2.21 47.08
C GLY A 111 24.86 -2.65 47.41
N GLN A 112 25.88 -2.01 46.85
CA GLN A 112 27.26 -2.28 47.26
C GLN A 112 27.48 -1.82 48.71
N ILE A 113 28.08 -2.66 49.54
CA ILE A 113 28.41 -2.31 50.93
C ILE A 113 29.73 -1.53 50.93
N LEU A 114 29.64 -0.24 51.19
CA LEU A 114 30.75 0.70 51.22
C LEU A 114 30.67 1.60 52.47
N THR A 115 31.79 2.22 52.82
CA THR A 115 31.86 3.28 53.85
C THR A 115 31.58 4.66 53.25
N ASP A 116 31.23 5.65 54.07
CA ASP A 116 30.79 6.99 53.64
C ASP A 116 31.82 7.81 52.81
N ASN A 117 33.07 7.38 52.76
CA ASN A 117 34.11 8.01 51.94
C ASN A 117 34.11 7.53 50.48
N TYR A 118 33.19 6.66 50.08
CA TYR A 118 33.00 6.27 48.70
C TYR A 118 31.81 6.99 48.07
N THR A 119 31.95 7.39 46.81
CA THR A 119 30.84 7.81 45.96
C THR A 119 30.61 6.74 44.91
N LEU A 120 29.37 6.23 44.81
CA LEU A 120 28.97 5.30 43.76
C LEU A 120 28.77 6.03 42.44
N LEU A 121 29.13 5.35 41.35
CA LEU A 121 29.00 5.84 39.98
C LEU A 121 28.18 4.81 39.20
N ALA A 122 27.14 5.26 38.51
CA ALA A 122 26.26 4.41 37.70
C ALA A 122 25.79 5.18 36.46
N PHE A 123 25.84 4.56 35.28
CA PHE A 123 25.48 5.23 34.03
C PHE A 123 25.15 4.23 32.92
N SER A 124 24.17 4.56 32.09
CA SER A 124 23.81 3.84 30.87
C SER A 124 24.61 4.39 29.69
N LEU A 125 25.08 3.52 28.81
CA LEU A 125 25.71 3.87 27.53
C LEU A 125 24.73 3.57 26.40
N ALA A 126 24.54 4.52 25.50
CA ALA A 126 23.69 4.36 24.32
C ALA A 126 24.29 5.10 23.12
N GLY A 127 23.88 4.73 21.91
CA GLY A 127 24.28 5.40 20.68
C GLY A 127 23.84 6.86 20.61
N ILE A 128 22.60 7.15 21.05
CA ILE A 128 22.07 8.52 21.09
C ILE A 128 22.88 9.47 21.98
N GLN A 129 23.62 8.94 22.97
CA GLN A 129 24.49 9.74 23.83
C GLN A 129 25.84 10.07 23.19
N GLN A 130 26.21 9.47 22.05
CA GLN A 130 27.38 9.89 21.28
C GLN A 130 27.20 11.29 20.69
N VAL A 131 28.32 11.93 20.36
CA VAL A 131 28.33 13.28 19.79
C VAL A 131 29.13 13.28 18.48
N PRO A 132 28.46 13.37 17.31
CA PRO A 132 27.00 13.29 17.11
C PRO A 132 26.44 11.90 17.49
N GLY A 133 25.12 11.82 17.69
CA GLY A 133 24.43 10.57 18.03
C GLY A 133 24.62 9.48 16.97
N VAL A 134 24.63 8.23 17.41
CA VAL A 134 24.75 7.05 16.54
C VAL A 134 23.50 6.19 16.68
N GLU A 135 22.89 5.80 15.57
CA GLU A 135 21.82 4.80 15.56
C GLU A 135 22.44 3.41 15.72
N THR A 136 22.21 2.75 16.85
CA THR A 136 22.71 1.41 17.13
C THR A 136 21.87 0.72 18.20
N ALA A 137 21.77 -0.61 18.09
CA ALA A 137 21.22 -1.50 19.11
C ALA A 137 22.15 -1.66 20.31
N ALA A 138 23.43 -1.32 20.14
CA ALA A 138 24.43 -1.45 21.18
C ALA A 138 24.03 -0.63 22.39
N LYS A 139 24.11 -1.27 23.55
CA LYS A 139 23.89 -0.63 24.84
C LYS A 139 25.02 -1.01 25.76
N GLY A 140 25.19 -0.23 26.81
CA GLY A 140 26.11 -0.59 27.86
C GLY A 140 25.65 -0.07 29.20
N TYR A 141 26.22 -0.66 30.24
CA TYR A 141 25.99 -0.25 31.60
C TYR A 141 27.32 -0.14 32.35
N GLY A 142 27.55 1.01 32.96
CA GLY A 142 28.72 1.29 33.77
C GLY A 142 28.37 1.37 35.25
N TYR A 143 29.15 0.69 36.08
CA TYR A 143 29.02 0.74 37.53
C TYR A 143 30.37 0.74 38.23
N GLY A 144 30.49 1.53 39.30
CA GLY A 144 31.75 1.73 39.97
C GLY A 144 31.67 2.59 41.22
N TRP A 145 32.83 3.00 41.70
CA TRP A 145 32.96 3.92 42.81
C TRP A 145 34.27 4.70 42.73
N VAL A 146 34.30 5.83 43.43
CA VAL A 146 35.52 6.58 43.73
C VAL A 146 35.64 6.78 45.23
N ASN A 147 36.84 6.56 45.79
CA ASN A 147 37.13 6.85 47.20
C ASN A 147 37.61 8.30 47.32
N ARG A 148 36.92 9.12 48.11
CA ARG A 148 37.17 10.56 48.26
C ARG A 148 38.42 10.89 49.06
N ASP A 149 38.91 9.96 49.88
CA ASP A 149 40.12 10.16 50.69
C ASP A 149 41.38 9.76 49.93
N THR A 150 41.33 8.65 49.18
CA THR A 150 42.48 8.07 48.48
C THR A 150 42.51 8.39 46.99
N SER A 151 41.42 8.92 46.44
CA SER A 151 41.20 9.11 45.00
C SER A 151 41.32 7.82 44.17
N ALA A 152 41.17 6.66 44.82
CA ALA A 152 41.09 5.38 44.12
C ALA A 152 39.77 5.31 43.33
N LEU A 153 39.85 4.96 42.05
CA LEU A 153 38.72 4.85 41.13
C LEU A 153 38.61 3.41 40.65
N GLN A 154 37.41 2.85 40.72
CA GLN A 154 37.07 1.59 40.09
C GLN A 154 35.80 1.77 39.28
N ILE A 155 35.87 1.56 37.97
CA ILE A 155 34.71 1.50 37.08
C ILE A 155 34.75 0.19 36.32
N ARG A 156 33.59 -0.45 36.17
CA ARG A 156 33.35 -1.60 35.31
C ARG A 156 32.24 -1.25 34.33
N VAL A 157 32.41 -1.60 33.07
CA VAL A 157 31.46 -1.35 31.98
C VAL A 157 31.14 -2.69 31.33
N ILE A 158 29.86 -2.97 31.16
CA ILE A 158 29.33 -4.17 30.54
C ILE A 158 28.61 -3.71 29.27
N THR A 159 28.94 -4.30 28.14
CA THR A 159 28.33 -3.94 26.86
C THR A 159 27.46 -5.08 26.33
N GLU A 160 26.36 -4.73 25.69
CA GLU A 160 25.37 -5.65 25.13
C GLU A 160 25.09 -5.26 23.67
N ASN A 161 24.78 -6.26 22.83
CA ASN A 161 24.52 -6.09 21.39
C ASN A 161 25.59 -5.27 20.65
N ILE A 162 26.86 -5.52 20.97
CA ILE A 162 28.00 -4.85 20.34
C ILE A 162 29.07 -5.87 19.98
N GLU A 163 29.61 -5.75 18.77
CA GLU A 163 30.67 -6.61 18.26
C GLU A 163 31.88 -5.77 17.85
N ASP A 164 33.01 -6.43 17.54
CA ASP A 164 34.23 -5.78 17.04
C ASP A 164 34.74 -4.58 17.87
N ILE A 165 34.61 -4.65 19.19
CA ILE A 165 35.09 -3.59 20.09
C ILE A 165 36.61 -3.43 19.96
N LEU A 166 37.05 -2.23 19.58
CA LEU A 166 38.45 -1.84 19.46
C LEU A 166 39.04 -1.37 20.78
N ALA A 167 38.28 -0.57 21.54
CA ALA A 167 38.70 0.01 22.80
C ALA A 167 37.51 0.56 23.60
N ALA A 168 37.72 0.76 24.90
CA ALA A 168 36.84 1.56 25.74
C ALA A 168 37.67 2.54 26.58
N HIS A 169 37.19 3.77 26.72
CA HIS A 169 37.94 4.86 27.35
C HIS A 169 37.05 5.71 28.26
N ILE A 170 37.64 6.29 29.30
CA ILE A 170 37.07 7.41 30.05
C ILE A 170 37.65 8.71 29.48
N HIS A 171 36.78 9.64 29.10
CA HIS A 171 37.11 10.92 28.48
C HIS A 171 36.63 12.12 29.31
N ASP A 172 37.40 13.21 29.31
CA ASP A 172 36.99 14.49 29.93
C ASP A 172 36.06 15.30 29.00
N GLY A 173 34.77 15.33 29.29
CA GLY A 173 33.79 16.09 28.53
C GLY A 173 32.40 16.04 29.16
N ARG A 174 31.63 17.12 29.02
CA ARG A 174 30.24 17.22 29.50
C ARG A 174 29.26 16.63 28.49
N VAL A 175 27.98 16.62 28.84
CA VAL A 175 26.90 16.21 27.92
C VAL A 175 26.93 17.07 26.64
N GLY A 176 26.79 16.43 25.47
CA GLY A 176 26.90 17.10 24.16
C GLY A 176 28.31 17.54 23.75
N GLU A 177 29.39 17.19 24.48
CA GLU A 177 30.76 17.59 24.17
C GLU A 177 31.71 16.40 24.03
N ASN A 178 32.62 16.47 23.04
CA ASN A 178 33.70 15.52 22.85
C ASN A 178 34.96 15.92 23.63
N GLY A 179 35.60 14.94 24.27
CA GLY A 179 36.70 15.09 25.21
C GLY A 179 37.97 14.32 24.86
N GLY A 180 39.08 14.64 25.53
CA GLY A 180 40.32 13.89 25.42
C GLY A 180 40.26 12.56 26.18
N ILE A 181 41.13 11.60 25.84
CA ILE A 181 41.22 10.33 26.59
C ILE A 181 41.94 10.58 27.91
N ASN A 182 41.28 10.24 29.03
CA ASN A 182 41.86 10.33 30.36
C ASN A 182 42.37 8.96 30.86
N ILE A 183 41.56 7.90 30.71
CA ILE A 183 41.89 6.54 31.15
C ILE A 183 41.48 5.54 30.07
N ALA A 184 42.39 4.66 29.68
CA ALA A 184 42.04 3.48 28.88
C ALA A 184 41.55 2.35 29.77
N LEU A 185 40.39 1.80 29.44
CA LEU A 185 39.84 0.63 30.13
C LEU A 185 40.46 -0.64 29.58
N GLU A 186 40.60 -1.64 30.45
CA GLU A 186 41.12 -2.95 30.12
C GLU A 186 39.97 -3.95 30.00
N SER A 187 39.97 -4.75 28.94
CA SER A 187 39.06 -5.89 28.80
C SER A 187 39.26 -6.87 29.94
N VAL A 188 38.19 -7.36 30.55
CA VAL A 188 38.26 -8.32 31.65
C VAL A 188 38.47 -9.72 31.10
N SER A 189 39.58 -10.36 31.50
CA SER A 189 39.92 -11.71 31.06
C SER A 189 38.83 -12.72 31.45
N GLY A 190 38.26 -13.41 30.46
CA GLY A 190 37.23 -14.43 30.67
C GLY A 190 35.80 -13.89 30.66
N GLU A 191 35.61 -12.59 30.46
CA GLU A 191 34.29 -11.94 30.40
C GLU A 191 34.20 -11.05 29.14
N PRO A 192 33.75 -11.60 27.99
CA PRO A 192 33.56 -10.83 26.76
C PRO A 192 32.61 -9.65 26.98
N GLY A 193 32.87 -8.50 26.35
CA GLY A 193 32.06 -7.29 26.50
C GLY A 193 32.23 -6.56 27.84
N VAL A 194 33.12 -7.02 28.72
CA VAL A 194 33.34 -6.39 30.02
C VAL A 194 34.67 -5.67 30.06
N TRP A 195 34.63 -4.41 30.47
CA TRP A 195 35.77 -3.49 30.55
C TRP A 195 35.90 -2.93 31.96
N SER A 196 37.12 -2.63 32.39
CA SER A 196 37.34 -2.05 33.71
C SER A 196 38.54 -1.12 33.76
N THR A 197 38.53 -0.21 34.73
CA THR A 197 39.72 0.58 35.03
C THR A 197 40.89 -0.34 35.44
N PRO A 198 42.13 -0.05 35.02
CA PRO A 198 43.30 -0.81 35.46
C PRO A 198 43.39 -0.95 36.99
N ALA A 199 44.00 -2.04 37.46
CA ALA A 199 44.13 -2.29 38.89
C ALA A 199 44.89 -1.15 39.61
N ASN A 200 44.35 -0.69 40.74
CA ASN A 200 44.87 0.44 41.55
C ASN A 200 44.87 1.79 40.82
N THR A 201 43.93 2.00 39.89
CA THR A 201 43.72 3.31 39.27
C THR A 201 43.45 4.38 40.35
N THR A 202 44.19 5.47 40.28
CA THR A 202 44.00 6.65 41.13
C THR A 202 43.94 7.90 40.26
N ILE A 203 43.08 8.83 40.63
CA ILE A 203 42.93 10.12 39.95
C ILE A 203 43.48 11.25 40.82
N ASN A 204 43.79 12.40 40.22
CA ASN A 204 44.22 13.57 40.98
C ASN A 204 43.01 14.38 41.49
N ALA A 205 43.23 15.37 42.35
CA ALA A 205 42.15 16.15 42.95
C ALA A 205 41.27 16.89 41.93
N ALA A 206 41.85 17.46 40.87
CA ALA A 206 41.08 18.16 39.84
C ALA A 206 40.21 17.18 39.02
N ALA A 207 40.74 16.00 38.72
CA ALA A 207 39.98 14.92 38.10
C ALA A 207 38.88 14.40 39.03
N LEU A 208 39.14 14.28 40.34
CA LEU A 208 38.09 13.91 41.30
C LEU A 208 36.94 14.93 41.30
N ASP A 209 37.24 16.23 41.32
CA ASP A 209 36.22 17.27 41.26
C ASP A 209 35.43 17.21 39.94
N THR A 210 36.11 16.98 38.82
CA THR A 210 35.48 16.83 37.49
C THR A 210 34.58 15.60 37.42
N LEU A 211 34.99 14.47 38.00
CA LEU A 211 34.20 13.25 38.08
C LEU A 211 32.94 13.43 38.91
N LEU A 212 33.08 14.05 40.08
CA LEU A 212 31.96 14.28 40.99
C LEU A 212 30.99 15.37 40.50
N SER A 213 31.39 16.18 39.51
CA SER A 213 30.51 17.12 38.82
C SER A 213 29.89 16.55 37.54
N GLY A 214 30.11 15.26 37.23
CA GLY A 214 29.60 14.64 36.01
C GLY A 214 30.32 15.08 34.73
N GLY A 215 31.59 15.48 34.79
CA GLY A 215 32.40 15.95 33.65
C GLY A 215 33.22 14.87 32.94
N TYR A 216 32.98 13.59 33.24
CA TYR A 216 33.60 12.46 32.52
C TYR A 216 32.53 11.61 31.85
N TYR A 217 32.85 11.02 30.71
CA TYR A 217 32.04 9.99 30.06
C TYR A 217 32.87 8.77 29.71
N VAL A 218 32.21 7.63 29.58
CA VAL A 218 32.79 6.44 28.93
C VAL A 218 32.31 6.39 27.49
N ASN A 219 33.21 6.01 26.59
CA ASN A 219 32.91 5.68 25.20
C ASN A 219 33.49 4.29 24.87
N VAL A 220 32.74 3.50 24.09
CA VAL A 220 33.19 2.23 23.52
C VAL A 220 33.24 2.36 21.99
N HIS A 221 34.38 1.98 21.40
CA HIS A 221 34.67 2.13 19.98
C HIS A 221 34.63 0.78 19.28
N THR A 222 34.09 0.73 18.06
CA THR A 222 34.05 -0.47 17.21
C THR A 222 34.75 -0.22 15.88
N SER A 223 34.90 -1.27 15.09
CA SER A 223 35.39 -1.17 13.70
C SER A 223 34.47 -0.28 12.83
N GLN A 224 33.15 -0.37 13.03
CA GLN A 224 32.13 0.39 12.31
C GLN A 224 32.06 1.85 12.77
N ASN A 225 32.22 2.09 14.08
CA ASN A 225 32.19 3.43 14.67
C ASN A 225 33.50 3.73 15.44
N PRO A 226 34.62 4.03 14.74
CA PRO A 226 35.92 4.22 15.39
C PRO A 226 35.99 5.45 16.31
N THR A 227 35.16 6.47 16.07
CA THR A 227 35.03 7.64 16.95
C THR A 227 34.21 7.35 18.19
N GLY A 228 33.48 6.23 18.21
CA GLY A 228 32.65 5.76 19.31
C GLY A 228 31.30 5.27 18.84
N GLU A 229 30.89 4.09 19.30
CA GLU A 229 29.56 3.53 19.01
C GLU A 229 28.56 3.88 20.10
N ILE A 230 28.95 3.71 21.37
CA ILE A 230 28.09 4.01 22.53
C ILE A 230 28.83 4.86 23.56
N ARG A 231 28.11 5.81 24.16
CA ARG A 231 28.63 6.73 25.18
C ARG A 231 27.70 6.81 26.38
N GLY A 232 28.27 7.00 27.56
CA GLY A 232 27.52 7.23 28.80
C GLY A 232 28.23 8.20 29.73
N GLN A 233 27.52 9.23 30.19
CA GLN A 233 28.07 10.20 31.13
C GLN A 233 28.27 9.55 32.51
N VAL A 234 29.48 9.61 33.06
CA VAL A 234 29.80 9.02 34.37
C VAL A 234 29.28 9.92 35.48
N VAL A 235 28.25 9.47 36.17
CA VAL A 235 27.55 10.28 37.18
C VAL A 235 27.29 9.52 38.49
N SER A 236 27.06 10.26 39.57
CA SER A 236 26.55 9.72 40.84
C SER A 236 25.02 9.72 40.86
N GLU A 237 24.43 9.16 41.92
CA GLU A 237 22.98 9.17 42.12
C GLU A 237 22.35 10.57 42.27
N ASP A 238 23.16 11.60 42.47
CA ASP A 238 22.73 13.00 42.55
C ASP A 238 22.36 13.58 41.18
N PHE A 239 22.73 12.91 40.09
CA PHE A 239 22.48 13.36 38.73
C PHE A 239 21.44 12.51 38.01
N ALA A 240 20.88 13.07 36.94
CA ALA A 240 20.18 12.36 35.89
C ALA A 240 20.73 12.81 34.53
N VAL A 241 20.69 11.92 33.55
CA VAL A 241 21.17 12.18 32.18
C VAL A 241 20.00 11.93 31.24
N ALA A 242 19.73 12.88 30.35
CA ALA A 242 18.71 12.75 29.31
C ALA A 242 19.38 12.94 27.95
N ALA A 243 19.00 12.10 26.99
CA ALA A 243 19.40 12.19 25.59
C ALA A 243 18.17 11.91 24.74
N PHE A 244 17.86 12.81 23.80
CA PHE A 244 16.57 12.80 23.10
C PHE A 244 16.70 13.38 21.69
N LYS A 245 15.85 12.93 20.77
CA LYS A 245 15.79 13.42 19.39
C LYS A 245 14.80 14.58 19.27
N LEU A 246 15.06 15.48 18.34
CA LEU A 246 14.14 16.53 17.89
C LEU A 246 13.70 16.22 16.46
N SER A 247 12.41 16.37 16.17
CA SER A 247 11.85 16.20 14.81
C SER A 247 10.59 17.05 14.63
N GLY A 248 10.20 17.31 13.37
CA GLY A 248 8.92 17.95 13.04
C GLY A 248 7.70 17.10 13.44
N ALA A 249 7.83 15.77 13.38
CA ALA A 249 6.79 14.83 13.82
C ALA A 249 6.43 14.95 15.31
N GLN A 250 7.34 15.51 16.14
CA GLN A 250 7.06 15.77 17.56
C GLN A 250 6.41 17.12 17.81
N GLU A 251 6.37 18.04 16.83
CA GLU A 251 5.66 19.32 16.97
C GLU A 251 4.16 19.10 17.18
N PHE A 252 3.53 20.05 17.86
CA PHE A 252 2.08 20.02 18.09
C PHE A 252 1.46 21.38 17.73
N PRO A 253 0.64 21.47 16.66
CA PRO A 253 0.35 20.41 15.67
C PRO A 253 1.60 19.93 14.91
N LEU A 254 1.52 18.75 14.29
CA LEU A 254 2.62 18.16 13.51
C LEU A 254 3.11 19.12 12.42
N VAL A 255 4.43 19.17 12.24
CA VAL A 255 5.08 19.91 11.15
C VAL A 255 5.82 18.90 10.27
N ASP A 256 5.47 18.88 8.98
CA ASP A 256 6.20 18.08 7.99
C ASP A 256 7.55 18.74 7.71
N SER A 257 8.60 18.19 8.29
CA SER A 257 9.96 18.72 8.19
C SER A 257 10.98 17.60 8.28
N ALA A 258 11.93 17.60 7.34
CA ALA A 258 13.10 16.73 7.35
C ALA A 258 14.19 17.21 8.34
N ALA A 259 14.02 18.38 8.95
CA ALA A 259 14.93 18.87 9.98
C ALA A 259 14.95 17.94 11.19
N SER A 260 16.11 17.87 11.85
CA SER A 260 16.28 17.02 13.03
C SER A 260 17.25 17.63 14.05
N GLY A 261 17.35 17.00 15.22
CA GLY A 261 18.38 17.35 16.18
C GLY A 261 18.56 16.33 17.30
N ASN A 262 19.67 16.45 18.02
CA ASN A 262 19.99 15.65 19.19
C ASN A 262 20.20 16.57 20.40
N GLY A 263 19.43 16.33 21.46
CA GLY A 263 19.54 17.02 22.74
C GLY A 263 20.22 16.17 23.81
N TYR A 264 21.04 16.79 24.64
CA TYR A 264 21.79 16.16 25.72
C TYR A 264 21.68 17.01 26.97
N ALA A 265 21.24 16.43 28.08
CA ALA A 265 21.09 17.14 29.34
C ALA A 265 21.70 16.40 30.54
N LEU A 266 22.31 17.17 31.44
CA LEU A 266 22.82 16.73 32.73
C LEU A 266 22.09 17.52 33.82
N ILE A 267 21.40 16.80 34.70
CA ILE A 267 20.55 17.40 35.74
C ILE A 267 21.13 17.08 37.11
N ASP A 268 21.64 18.09 37.81
CA ASP A 268 22.08 17.99 39.21
C ASP A 268 20.86 18.19 40.12
N LYS A 269 20.34 17.09 40.66
CA LYS A 269 19.14 17.07 41.52
C LYS A 269 19.42 17.64 42.91
N ALA A 270 20.67 17.64 43.36
CA ALA A 270 21.04 18.17 44.66
C ALA A 270 21.11 19.70 44.64
N ARG A 271 21.57 20.28 43.53
CA ARG A 271 21.69 21.73 43.34
C ARG A 271 20.53 22.36 42.55
N ASN A 272 19.67 21.53 41.95
CA ASN A 272 18.65 21.94 40.97
C ASN A 272 19.27 22.68 39.79
N VAL A 273 20.41 22.21 39.29
CA VAL A 273 21.11 22.81 38.14
C VAL A 273 20.93 21.92 36.94
N MET A 274 20.70 22.52 35.77
CA MET A 274 20.64 21.81 34.50
C MET A 274 21.68 22.35 33.53
N GLU A 275 22.33 21.45 32.84
CA GLU A 275 23.12 21.72 31.64
C GLU A 275 22.42 21.05 30.45
N LEU A 276 22.35 21.75 29.32
CA LEU A 276 21.71 21.23 28.11
C LEU A 276 22.40 21.76 26.87
N THR A 277 22.65 20.85 25.93
CA THR A 277 23.21 21.12 24.61
C THR A 277 22.32 20.45 23.58
N VAL A 278 22.00 21.15 22.49
CA VAL A 278 21.20 20.65 21.37
C VAL A 278 21.98 20.90 20.09
N LEU A 279 22.12 19.86 19.27
CA LEU A 279 22.77 19.89 17.97
C LEU A 279 21.67 19.72 16.92
N THR A 280 21.51 20.67 16.01
CA THR A 280 20.43 20.68 14.99
C THR A 280 20.98 20.48 13.59
N GLU A 281 20.20 19.87 12.72
CA GLU A 281 20.49 19.67 11.30
C GLU A 281 19.27 20.08 10.46
N GLY A 282 19.49 20.70 9.30
CA GLY A 282 18.42 21.12 8.39
C GLY A 282 17.71 22.43 8.75
N VAL A 283 18.19 23.17 9.77
CA VAL A 283 17.59 24.45 10.24
C VAL A 283 18.62 25.57 10.32
N ASP A 284 19.39 25.76 9.25
CA ASP A 284 20.47 26.75 9.19
C ASP A 284 19.98 28.21 9.39
N ASP A 285 18.69 28.46 9.20
CA ASP A 285 18.03 29.75 9.40
C ASP A 285 17.28 29.87 10.75
N ALA A 286 17.47 28.90 11.66
CA ALA A 286 16.88 28.90 12.99
C ALA A 286 17.17 30.22 13.72
N THR A 287 16.11 30.80 14.28
CA THR A 287 16.14 32.14 14.88
C THR A 287 16.25 32.08 16.39
N ILE A 288 15.57 31.12 17.02
CA ILE A 288 15.46 30.98 18.47
C ILE A 288 15.26 29.50 18.83
N ALA A 289 15.79 29.08 19.98
CA ALA A 289 15.43 27.82 20.61
C ALA A 289 15.09 28.02 22.09
N HIS A 290 14.14 27.25 22.60
CA HIS A 290 13.62 27.36 23.97
C HIS A 290 13.44 26.00 24.62
N ILE A 291 13.44 25.99 25.95
CA ILE A 291 12.85 24.92 26.77
C ILE A 291 11.44 25.36 27.14
N HIS A 292 10.47 24.48 26.95
CA HIS A 292 9.07 24.65 27.32
C HIS A 292 8.65 23.60 28.35
N GLY A 293 7.60 23.92 29.13
CA GLY A 293 7.02 22.99 30.10
C GLY A 293 5.66 22.48 29.65
N GLN A 294 5.61 21.24 29.16
CA GLN A 294 4.44 20.36 29.00
C GLN A 294 4.90 18.98 28.51
N ASN A 295 4.03 17.98 28.63
CA ASN A 295 4.25 16.65 28.06
C ASN A 295 4.09 16.64 26.52
N VAL A 296 4.41 15.51 25.88
CA VAL A 296 4.24 15.31 24.44
C VAL A 296 2.79 15.57 23.99
N GLY A 297 2.59 16.11 22.78
CA GLY A 297 1.27 16.44 22.23
C GLY A 297 0.58 17.63 22.91
N ARG A 298 1.33 18.47 23.64
CA ARG A 298 0.82 19.69 24.28
C ARG A 298 1.81 20.84 24.11
N ASN A 299 1.28 22.05 23.94
CA ASN A 299 2.07 23.27 23.93
C ASN A 299 2.19 23.88 25.33
N GLY A 300 3.42 24.14 25.75
CA GLY A 300 3.76 24.72 27.03
C GLY A 300 4.24 26.15 26.94
N GLY A 301 4.20 26.88 28.06
CA GLY A 301 4.87 28.17 28.16
C GLY A 301 6.40 28.02 28.10
N VAL A 302 7.08 29.06 27.63
CA VAL A 302 8.55 29.14 27.63
C VAL A 302 9.06 29.14 29.08
N LEU A 303 9.91 28.17 29.41
CA LEU A 303 10.65 28.13 30.67
C LEU A 303 11.90 29.01 30.58
N THR A 304 12.72 28.80 29.55
CA THR A 304 13.97 29.54 29.32
C THR A 304 14.44 29.41 27.88
N ALA A 305 15.20 30.39 27.39
CA ALA A 305 15.83 30.36 26.07
C ALA A 305 17.18 29.64 26.10
N LEU A 306 17.53 29.05 24.96
CA LEU A 306 18.87 28.56 24.66
C LEU A 306 19.67 29.65 23.92
N GLN A 307 20.98 29.60 24.08
CA GLN A 307 21.93 30.46 23.39
C GLN A 307 22.52 29.68 22.23
N GLN A 308 22.43 30.22 21.03
CA GLN A 308 23.16 29.70 19.88
C GLN A 308 24.66 29.89 20.11
N ASP A 309 25.46 28.92 19.69
CA ASP A 309 26.91 29.01 19.75
C ASP A 309 27.43 30.06 18.75
N ASP A 310 28.47 30.80 19.16
CA ASP A 310 29.05 31.87 18.35
C ASP A 310 29.88 31.33 17.17
N ASP A 311 30.44 30.12 17.29
CA ASP A 311 31.33 29.51 16.30
C ASP A 311 30.57 28.51 15.41
N ASP A 312 29.49 27.89 15.90
CA ASP A 312 28.69 26.90 15.19
C ASP A 312 27.16 27.12 15.35
N PRO A 313 26.45 27.67 14.35
CA PRO A 313 25.02 27.98 14.47
C PRO A 313 24.12 26.75 14.64
N SER A 314 24.63 25.54 14.40
CA SER A 314 23.90 24.29 14.63
C SER A 314 23.83 23.90 16.12
N ILE A 315 24.57 24.58 16.99
CA ILE A 315 24.66 24.22 18.41
C ILE A 315 23.94 25.25 19.28
N TRP A 316 23.04 24.76 20.12
CA TRP A 316 22.27 25.55 21.09
C TRP A 316 22.56 25.06 22.50
N ARG A 317 22.82 25.98 23.43
CA ARG A 317 23.15 25.64 24.83
C ARG A 317 22.32 26.41 25.83
N LEU A 318 21.97 25.74 26.91
CA LEU A 318 21.46 26.42 28.09
C LEU A 318 22.59 27.22 28.74
N ALA A 319 22.26 28.38 29.31
CA ALA A 319 23.24 29.19 30.03
C ALA A 319 23.92 28.36 31.14
N PRO A 320 25.25 28.45 31.33
CA PRO A 320 25.95 27.72 32.40
C PRO A 320 25.37 28.01 33.79
N ASP A 321 25.39 26.99 34.66
CA ASP A 321 24.90 27.06 36.05
C ASP A 321 23.43 27.48 36.18
N THR A 322 22.58 27.17 35.19
CA THR A 322 21.14 27.49 35.25
C THR A 322 20.46 26.71 36.37
N VAL A 323 20.02 27.44 37.40
CA VAL A 323 19.27 26.89 38.54
C VAL A 323 17.78 26.90 38.24
N LEU A 324 17.15 25.73 38.32
CA LEU A 324 15.71 25.54 38.14
C LEU A 324 14.99 25.43 39.49
N GLN A 325 13.68 25.69 39.49
CA GLN A 325 12.86 25.44 40.67
C GLN A 325 12.76 23.92 40.92
N PRO A 326 12.70 23.45 42.18
CA PRO A 326 12.56 22.01 42.47
C PRO A 326 11.37 21.35 41.75
N SER A 327 10.22 22.03 41.67
CA SER A 327 9.05 21.50 40.95
C SER A 327 9.27 21.35 39.45
N VAL A 328 10.15 22.18 38.85
CA VAL A 328 10.52 22.08 37.44
C VAL A 328 11.43 20.86 37.24
N ILE A 329 12.36 20.59 38.17
CA ILE A 329 13.19 19.37 38.15
C ILE A 329 12.30 18.13 38.26
N ASP A 330 11.34 18.12 39.19
CA ASP A 330 10.41 17.00 39.36
C ASP A 330 9.60 16.74 38.08
N GLN A 331 9.08 17.80 37.45
CA GLN A 331 8.35 17.68 36.18
C GLN A 331 9.26 17.28 35.01
N LEU A 332 10.52 17.73 34.98
CA LEU A 332 11.49 17.32 33.96
C LEU A 332 11.83 15.84 34.07
N LEU A 333 12.06 15.33 35.28
CA LEU A 333 12.30 13.90 35.52
C LEU A 333 11.08 13.02 35.25
N ALA A 334 9.88 13.61 35.20
CA ALA A 334 8.65 12.96 34.77
C ALA A 334 8.40 13.08 33.24
N GLY A 335 9.38 13.57 32.48
CA GLY A 335 9.30 13.73 31.02
C GLY A 335 8.45 14.91 30.56
N GLY A 336 8.17 15.91 31.41
CA GLY A 336 7.23 16.98 31.13
C GLY A 336 7.81 18.30 30.60
N HIS A 337 8.97 18.25 29.96
CA HIS A 337 9.59 19.40 29.29
C HIS A 337 10.11 19.01 27.92
N TYR A 338 10.17 19.97 27.00
CA TYR A 338 10.70 19.77 25.66
C TYR A 338 11.56 20.95 25.21
N VAL A 339 12.45 20.68 24.27
CA VAL A 339 13.13 21.72 23.48
C VAL A 339 12.31 21.96 22.22
N ASN A 340 12.20 23.22 21.81
CA ASN A 340 11.66 23.61 20.51
C ASN A 340 12.62 24.59 19.81
N VAL A 341 12.82 24.43 18.51
CA VAL A 341 13.66 25.27 17.65
C VAL A 341 12.80 25.88 16.54
N HIS A 342 12.90 27.20 16.35
CA HIS A 342 12.02 27.97 15.49
C HIS A 342 12.75 28.53 14.26
N THR A 343 12.17 28.32 13.08
CA THR A 343 12.59 28.95 11.82
C THR A 343 11.62 30.09 11.44
N PRO A 344 11.96 30.96 10.47
CA PRO A 344 11.02 31.92 9.92
C PRO A 344 9.81 31.27 9.23
N ALA A 345 9.98 30.07 8.65
CA ALA A 345 8.91 29.31 8.01
C ALA A 345 7.92 28.75 9.06
N ASN A 346 8.46 28.21 10.16
CA ASN A 346 7.69 27.60 11.23
C ASN A 346 7.91 28.34 12.56
N ALA A 347 7.30 29.51 12.67
CA ALA A 347 7.47 30.41 13.81
C ALA A 347 6.97 29.83 15.16
N SER A 348 6.04 28.88 15.14
CA SER A 348 5.57 28.16 16.33
C SER A 348 6.53 27.04 16.77
N GLY A 349 7.44 26.62 15.88
CA GLY A 349 8.37 25.50 16.07
C GLY A 349 8.53 24.73 14.77
N GLU A 350 9.77 24.51 14.34
CA GLU A 350 10.11 23.64 13.20
C GLU A 350 10.37 22.21 13.68
N ILE A 351 11.14 22.08 14.77
CA ILE A 351 11.48 20.78 15.38
C ILE A 351 11.38 20.85 16.91
N ARG A 352 10.79 19.80 17.47
CA ARG A 352 10.60 19.61 18.92
C ARG A 352 11.19 18.30 19.37
N GLY A 353 11.72 18.28 20.60
CA GLY A 353 12.21 17.07 21.26
C GLY A 353 11.85 17.03 22.73
N GLN A 354 11.13 16.01 23.17
CA GLN A 354 10.80 15.82 24.58
C GLN A 354 12.07 15.47 25.38
N ILE A 355 12.34 16.19 26.47
CA ILE A 355 13.49 15.94 27.34
C ILE A 355 13.16 14.75 28.23
N ILE A 356 13.64 13.57 27.83
CA ILE A 356 13.32 12.29 28.47
C ILE A 356 14.58 11.52 28.90
N THR A 357 14.45 10.76 29.99
CA THR A 357 15.45 9.81 30.48
C THR A 357 15.23 8.42 29.87
N ASP A 358 16.19 7.51 30.07
CA ASP A 358 16.25 6.20 29.42
C ASP A 358 15.09 5.23 29.76
N ASN A 359 14.25 5.55 30.74
CA ASN A 359 13.05 4.79 31.09
C ASN A 359 11.80 5.18 30.31
N PHE A 360 11.89 6.20 29.46
CA PHE A 360 10.76 6.66 28.66
C PHE A 360 10.91 6.19 27.22
N VAL A 361 9.79 5.75 26.65
CA VAL A 361 9.65 5.45 25.23
C VAL A 361 8.66 6.45 24.64
N LEU A 362 9.06 7.07 23.53
CA LEU A 362 8.25 7.99 22.75
C LEU A 362 7.74 7.26 21.50
N ALA A 363 6.51 7.60 21.09
CA ALA A 363 5.94 7.19 19.81
C ALA A 363 5.17 8.36 19.20
N THR A 364 5.35 8.57 17.90
CA THR A 364 4.56 9.49 17.06
C THR A 364 4.05 8.72 15.85
N PHE A 365 2.75 8.79 15.56
CA PHE A 365 2.14 7.99 14.50
C PHE A 365 0.84 8.62 13.99
N ASP A 366 0.50 8.32 12.74
CA ASP A 366 -0.64 8.90 12.05
C ASP A 366 -1.84 7.96 12.04
N LEU A 367 -3.03 8.55 11.98
CA LEU A 367 -4.32 7.88 11.89
C LEU A 367 -4.95 8.18 10.53
N SER A 368 -5.45 7.13 9.87
CA SER A 368 -6.14 7.26 8.58
C SER A 368 -7.23 6.21 8.43
N GLY A 369 -8.18 6.44 7.53
CA GLY A 369 -9.18 5.43 7.17
C GLY A 369 -8.58 4.20 6.51
N SER A 370 -7.48 4.34 5.76
CA SER A 370 -6.79 3.21 5.12
C SER A 370 -6.24 2.18 6.11
N GLN A 371 -6.03 2.59 7.37
CA GLN A 371 -5.56 1.71 8.44
C GLN A 371 -6.71 0.99 9.19
N GLU A 372 -7.98 1.35 8.96
CA GLU A 372 -9.13 0.63 9.52
C GLU A 372 -9.22 -0.82 9.03
N VAL A 373 -9.96 -1.65 9.75
CA VAL A 373 -10.18 -3.05 9.36
C VAL A 373 -11.69 -3.35 9.34
N PRO A 374 -12.33 -3.42 8.15
CA PRO A 374 -11.76 -3.16 6.82
C PRO A 374 -11.38 -1.69 6.61
N ALA A 375 -10.47 -1.42 5.67
CA ALA A 375 -10.04 -0.06 5.34
C ALA A 375 -11.22 0.80 4.86
N LEU A 376 -11.23 2.06 5.25
CA LEU A 376 -12.24 3.05 4.88
C LEU A 376 -11.62 4.15 4.02
N GLN A 377 -12.36 4.59 3.01
CA GLN A 377 -12.05 5.82 2.30
C GLN A 377 -12.69 6.97 3.09
N THR A 378 -11.86 7.88 3.59
CA THR A 378 -12.30 9.09 4.30
C THR A 378 -11.19 10.13 4.21
N VAL A 379 -11.57 11.40 4.18
CA VAL A 379 -10.64 12.54 4.32
C VAL A 379 -10.26 12.83 5.77
N ALA A 380 -10.90 12.14 6.73
CA ALA A 380 -10.55 12.21 8.14
C ALA A 380 -9.12 11.72 8.36
N SER A 381 -8.40 12.43 9.23
CA SER A 381 -7.03 12.11 9.57
C SER A 381 -6.74 12.44 11.03
N GLY A 382 -5.61 11.99 11.54
CA GLY A 382 -5.12 12.46 12.82
C GLY A 382 -3.65 12.15 13.06
N ASN A 383 -3.05 12.87 14.00
CA ASN A 383 -1.67 12.67 14.44
C ASN A 383 -1.68 12.37 15.93
N ALA A 384 -0.94 11.34 16.35
CA ALA A 384 -0.91 10.90 17.74
C ALA A 384 0.49 10.87 18.31
N TYR A 385 0.54 11.13 19.62
CA TYR A 385 1.76 11.28 20.40
C TYR A 385 1.61 10.49 21.69
N ALA A 386 2.49 9.53 21.93
CA ALA A 386 2.47 8.72 23.15
C ALA A 386 3.82 8.77 23.88
N LEU A 387 3.77 9.04 25.18
CA LEU A 387 4.92 8.95 26.09
C LEU A 387 4.64 7.86 27.12
N MET A 388 5.52 6.86 27.16
CA MET A 388 5.36 5.65 27.98
C MET A 388 6.51 5.57 28.98
N ASP A 389 6.19 5.41 30.27
CA ASP A 389 7.16 5.24 31.35
C ASP A 389 7.27 3.77 31.74
N GLU A 390 8.36 3.11 31.35
CA GLU A 390 8.60 1.68 31.60
C GLU A 390 8.75 1.34 33.10
N ASN A 391 9.06 2.33 33.93
CA ASN A 391 9.17 2.13 35.38
C ASN A 391 7.82 2.08 36.07
N THR A 392 6.86 2.87 35.60
CA THR A 392 5.55 3.04 36.26
C THR A 392 4.40 2.42 35.48
N TYR A 393 4.64 1.97 34.23
CA TYR A 393 3.62 1.61 33.24
C TYR A 393 2.65 2.76 32.94
N GLY A 394 3.10 3.99 33.20
CA GLY A 394 2.36 5.21 32.93
C GLY A 394 2.33 5.47 31.43
N VAL A 395 1.16 5.78 30.89
CA VAL A 395 0.98 6.14 29.48
C VAL A 395 0.30 7.48 29.39
N GLN A 396 0.90 8.37 28.63
CA GLN A 396 0.28 9.62 28.20
C GLN A 396 0.11 9.54 26.70
N LEU A 397 -1.08 9.84 26.21
CA LEU A 397 -1.36 9.82 24.78
C LEU A 397 -2.28 10.97 24.43
N THR A 398 -1.94 11.69 23.36
CA THR A 398 -2.74 12.75 22.75
C THR A 398 -2.90 12.45 21.27
N VAL A 399 -4.10 12.67 20.74
CA VAL A 399 -4.44 12.56 19.31
C VAL A 399 -5.04 13.90 18.90
N ASP A 400 -4.55 14.46 17.80
CA ASP A 400 -5.13 15.61 17.12
C ASP A 400 -5.82 15.11 15.85
N THR A 401 -7.11 15.38 15.70
CA THR A 401 -7.92 14.88 14.58
C THR A 401 -8.39 16.01 13.68
N ASP A 402 -8.43 15.75 12.37
CA ASP A 402 -8.91 16.68 11.37
C ASP A 402 -10.01 16.04 10.50
N ASN A 403 -10.93 16.86 10.02
CA ASN A 403 -12.08 16.48 9.17
C ASN A 403 -12.99 15.36 9.75
N ILE A 404 -13.14 15.28 11.07
CA ILE A 404 -13.99 14.27 11.72
C ILE A 404 -14.78 14.82 12.92
N ASP A 405 -16.08 14.52 12.96
CA ASP A 405 -16.93 14.75 14.13
C ASP A 405 -16.86 13.55 15.08
N VAL A 406 -15.84 13.56 15.96
CA VAL A 406 -15.54 12.42 16.83
C VAL A 406 -16.63 12.22 17.90
N THR A 407 -17.15 10.99 17.98
CA THR A 407 -18.08 10.54 19.02
C THR A 407 -17.38 9.87 20.19
N VAL A 408 -16.37 9.03 19.90
CA VAL A 408 -15.60 8.27 20.89
C VAL A 408 -14.18 8.04 20.35
N ALA A 409 -13.20 7.88 21.25
CA ALA A 409 -11.83 7.49 20.93
C ALA A 409 -11.29 6.50 21.95
N HIS A 410 -10.53 5.50 21.51
CA HIS A 410 -9.97 4.43 22.35
C HIS A 410 -8.57 4.00 21.92
N ILE A 411 -7.82 3.42 22.87
CA ILE A 411 -6.75 2.47 22.57
C ILE A 411 -7.36 1.07 22.55
N HIS A 412 -7.06 0.30 21.51
CA HIS A 412 -7.42 -1.10 21.35
C HIS A 412 -6.18 -1.99 21.32
N SER A 413 -6.36 -3.27 21.66
CA SER A 413 -5.35 -4.31 21.46
C SER A 413 -5.44 -4.92 20.06
N ASN A 414 -4.39 -5.64 19.66
CA ASN A 414 -4.10 -6.29 18.38
C ASN A 414 -3.14 -5.55 17.47
N ARG A 415 -2.52 -6.38 16.61
CA ARG A 415 -1.51 -6.02 15.63
C ARG A 415 -2.13 -5.37 14.40
N ILE A 416 -1.27 -4.90 13.50
CA ILE A 416 -1.65 -4.35 12.20
C ILE A 416 -2.51 -5.37 11.43
N GLY A 417 -3.60 -4.87 10.82
CA GLY A 417 -4.58 -5.67 10.07
C GLY A 417 -5.59 -6.47 10.90
N ALA A 418 -5.64 -6.34 12.24
CA ALA A 418 -6.61 -7.06 13.07
C ALA A 418 -7.32 -6.17 14.11
N ASN A 419 -8.65 -6.34 14.21
CA ASN A 419 -9.46 -5.71 15.25
C ASN A 419 -9.27 -6.39 16.60
N GLY A 420 -9.40 -5.65 17.70
CA GLY A 420 -9.27 -6.19 19.06
C GLY A 420 -10.04 -5.37 20.09
N GLY A 421 -9.96 -5.78 21.34
CA GLY A 421 -10.77 -5.21 22.42
C GLY A 421 -10.25 -3.84 22.88
N VAL A 422 -11.14 -3.03 23.45
CA VAL A 422 -10.79 -1.75 24.09
C VAL A 422 -9.87 -2.00 25.28
N VAL A 423 -8.72 -1.32 25.29
CA VAL A 423 -7.78 -1.28 26.42
C VAL A 423 -8.13 -0.10 27.33
N VAL A 424 -8.25 1.10 26.78
CA VAL A 424 -8.56 2.32 27.53
C VAL A 424 -9.23 3.38 26.64
N ALA A 425 -10.12 4.19 27.20
CA ALA A 425 -10.78 5.28 26.49
C ALA A 425 -10.02 6.61 26.59
N LEU A 426 -10.10 7.41 25.53
CA LEU A 426 -9.64 8.79 25.50
C LEU A 426 -10.80 9.74 25.78
N GLN A 427 -10.47 10.95 26.19
CA GLN A 427 -11.40 12.04 26.48
C GLN A 427 -11.11 13.22 25.55
N ALA A 428 -12.17 13.83 25.03
CA ALA A 428 -12.05 15.08 24.30
C ALA A 428 -11.47 16.17 25.20
N ASP A 429 -10.58 16.98 24.65
CA ASP A 429 -10.06 18.14 25.36
C ASP A 429 -11.18 19.16 25.61
N LEU A 430 -11.11 19.81 26.77
CA LEU A 430 -12.12 20.79 27.18
C LEU A 430 -11.75 22.22 26.79
N ASP A 431 -10.53 22.44 26.29
CA ASP A 431 -10.10 23.73 25.77
C ASP A 431 -10.78 24.01 24.41
N PRO A 432 -11.56 25.10 24.28
CA PRO A 432 -12.21 25.43 23.02
C PRO A 432 -11.23 25.72 21.86
N ASP A 433 -9.97 26.03 22.16
CA ASP A 433 -8.92 26.25 21.17
C ASP A 433 -8.27 24.93 20.69
N LEU A 434 -8.65 23.79 21.29
CA LEU A 434 -8.15 22.44 20.97
C LEU A 434 -9.28 21.49 20.56
N GLN A 435 -10.22 22.00 19.74
CA GLN A 435 -11.23 21.16 19.11
C GLN A 435 -10.56 20.09 18.24
N GLY A 436 -11.07 18.86 18.26
CA GLY A 436 -10.45 17.72 17.57
C GLY A 436 -9.37 16.99 18.38
N VAL A 437 -9.00 17.49 19.57
CA VAL A 437 -7.95 16.86 20.39
C VAL A 437 -8.54 15.88 21.40
N TRP A 438 -7.99 14.67 21.45
CA TRP A 438 -8.39 13.58 22.35
C TRP A 438 -7.21 13.06 23.16
N ARG A 439 -7.40 12.79 24.45
CA ARG A 439 -6.29 12.47 25.36
C ARG A 439 -6.64 11.39 26.37
N LEU A 440 -5.64 10.64 26.82
CA LEU A 440 -5.79 9.86 28.05
C LEU A 440 -5.90 10.77 29.28
N GLU A 441 -6.55 10.27 30.32
CA GLU A 441 -6.53 10.92 31.63
C GLU A 441 -5.08 11.03 32.14
N ASP A 442 -4.75 12.17 32.76
CA ASP A 442 -3.42 12.36 33.35
C ASP A 442 -3.13 11.28 34.40
N ASN A 443 -1.92 10.69 34.35
CA ASN A 443 -1.47 9.57 35.21
C ASN A 443 -2.17 8.24 34.94
N THR A 444 -2.66 8.00 33.71
CA THR A 444 -3.11 6.67 33.29
C THR A 444 -1.99 5.65 33.43
N VAL A 445 -2.26 4.54 34.10
CA VAL A 445 -1.34 3.41 34.29
C VAL A 445 -2.00 2.14 33.75
N LEU A 446 -1.32 1.44 32.84
CA LEU A 446 -1.85 0.22 32.23
C LEU A 446 -1.45 -1.05 33.01
N GLN A 447 -2.12 -2.17 32.72
CA GLN A 447 -1.62 -3.46 33.17
C GLN A 447 -0.31 -3.79 32.44
N PRO A 448 0.65 -4.50 33.08
CA PRO A 448 1.93 -4.80 32.45
C PRO A 448 1.80 -5.48 31.08
N SER A 449 0.89 -6.44 30.91
CA SER A 449 0.68 -7.10 29.62
C SER A 449 0.21 -6.16 28.51
N ASP A 450 -0.64 -5.18 28.84
CA ASP A 450 -1.15 -4.22 27.87
C ASP A 450 -0.04 -3.21 27.53
N PHE A 451 0.72 -2.76 28.53
CA PHE A 451 1.86 -1.88 28.33
C PHE A 451 2.95 -2.50 27.44
N GLU A 452 3.31 -3.77 27.67
CA GLU A 452 4.25 -4.50 26.80
C GLU A 452 3.67 -4.68 25.37
N SER A 453 2.35 -4.80 25.24
CA SER A 453 1.69 -4.83 23.93
C SER A 453 1.80 -3.49 23.21
N LEU A 454 1.74 -2.35 23.91
CA LEU A 454 1.97 -1.03 23.32
C LEU A 454 3.40 -0.90 22.78
N LEU A 455 4.41 -1.34 23.54
CA LEU A 455 5.83 -1.26 23.14
C LEU A 455 6.20 -2.16 21.95
N SER A 456 5.37 -3.17 21.66
CA SER A 456 5.63 -4.16 20.61
C SER A 456 4.70 -4.01 19.40
N ALA A 457 4.13 -2.81 19.20
CA ALA A 457 3.15 -2.51 18.16
C ALA A 457 1.94 -3.47 18.15
N GLY A 458 1.53 -3.96 19.32
CA GLY A 458 0.35 -4.80 19.55
C GLY A 458 -0.90 -4.02 19.99
N ALA A 459 -0.89 -2.69 19.86
CA ALA A 459 -2.02 -1.82 20.17
C ALA A 459 -2.14 -0.65 19.17
N TYR A 460 -3.36 -0.14 19.00
CA TYR A 460 -3.66 0.97 18.09
C TYR A 460 -4.66 1.93 18.72
N VAL A 461 -4.67 3.16 18.23
CA VAL A 461 -5.73 4.14 18.50
C VAL A 461 -6.80 4.03 17.42
N ASN A 462 -8.07 4.09 17.82
CA ASN A 462 -9.21 4.16 16.91
C ASN A 462 -10.13 5.32 17.32
N ILE A 463 -10.60 6.07 16.33
CA ILE A 463 -11.48 7.24 16.47
C ILE A 463 -12.78 6.97 15.71
N HIS A 464 -13.90 7.18 16.38
CA HIS A 464 -15.24 6.84 15.89
C HIS A 464 -16.04 8.09 15.57
N SER A 465 -16.90 8.05 14.55
CA SER A 465 -17.87 9.10 14.22
C SER A 465 -19.31 8.56 14.25
N GLU A 466 -20.29 9.44 14.02
CA GLU A 466 -21.70 9.01 13.88
C GLU A 466 -21.90 8.18 12.60
N ALA A 467 -21.19 8.51 11.52
CA ALA A 467 -21.22 7.77 10.26
C ALA A 467 -20.53 6.40 10.37
N ASN A 468 -19.45 6.34 11.16
CA ASN A 468 -18.63 5.14 11.34
C ASN A 468 -18.50 4.75 12.83
N PRO A 469 -19.55 4.19 13.46
CA PRO A 469 -19.54 3.85 14.89
C PRO A 469 -18.54 2.76 15.28
N SER A 470 -18.07 1.95 14.30
CA SER A 470 -17.07 0.90 14.52
C SER A 470 -15.63 1.42 14.47
N GLY A 471 -15.44 2.67 14.04
CA GLY A 471 -14.13 3.29 13.78
C GLY A 471 -14.13 3.93 12.39
N GLU A 472 -13.63 5.16 12.30
CA GLU A 472 -13.44 5.88 11.03
C GLU A 472 -11.96 6.00 10.66
N ILE A 473 -11.10 6.30 11.65
CA ILE A 473 -9.65 6.38 11.47
C ILE A 473 -8.91 5.62 12.57
N ARG A 474 -7.86 4.92 12.15
CA ARG A 474 -7.01 4.09 13.01
C ARG A 474 -5.54 4.40 12.80
N GLY A 475 -4.75 4.28 13.87
CA GLY A 475 -3.29 4.43 13.87
C GLY A 475 -2.63 3.43 14.80
N GLN A 476 -1.74 2.59 14.27
CA GLN A 476 -0.98 1.65 15.09
C GLN A 476 0.02 2.40 15.97
N ILE A 477 0.11 2.05 17.26
CA ILE A 477 1.13 2.61 18.16
C ILE A 477 2.46 1.96 17.81
N ILE A 478 3.32 2.70 17.11
CA ILE A 478 4.64 2.24 16.66
C ILE A 478 5.70 3.13 17.33
N THR A 479 6.63 2.50 18.02
CA THR A 479 7.74 3.17 18.72
C THR A 479 8.92 3.40 17.77
N ASP A 480 9.77 4.37 18.07
CA ASP A 480 10.88 4.78 17.18
C ASP A 480 11.84 3.65 16.78
N ASN A 481 11.91 2.54 17.52
CA ASN A 481 12.73 1.36 17.15
C ASN A 481 12.11 0.48 16.05
N LEU A 482 10.88 0.75 15.64
CA LEU A 482 10.16 -0.06 14.67
C LEU A 482 9.93 0.76 13.40
N THR A 483 10.20 0.16 12.25
CA THR A 483 9.89 0.73 10.94
C THR A 483 8.81 -0.11 10.29
N LEU A 484 7.71 0.53 9.89
CA LEU A 484 6.63 -0.10 9.14
C LEU A 484 6.86 0.12 7.64
N PHE A 485 6.73 -0.95 6.87
CA PHE A 485 6.68 -0.93 5.41
C PHE A 485 5.33 -1.50 5.01
N ALA A 486 4.53 -0.74 4.27
CA ALA A 486 3.31 -1.24 3.65
C ALA A 486 3.53 -1.43 2.14
N PHE A 487 3.01 -2.51 1.58
CA PHE A 487 3.20 -2.82 0.15
C PHE A 487 2.02 -3.63 -0.39
N ASN A 488 1.76 -3.47 -1.68
CA ASN A 488 0.75 -4.26 -2.40
C ASN A 488 1.44 -5.21 -3.37
N LEU A 489 0.82 -6.36 -3.62
CA LEU A 489 1.26 -7.37 -4.57
C LEU A 489 0.33 -7.36 -5.79
N SER A 490 0.90 -7.39 -6.98
CA SER A 490 0.17 -7.53 -8.24
C SER A 490 0.97 -8.35 -9.25
N GLY A 491 0.29 -8.87 -10.28
CA GLY A 491 0.95 -9.54 -11.41
C GLY A 491 1.81 -8.60 -12.24
N ASP A 492 1.44 -7.32 -12.35
CA ASP A 492 2.20 -6.29 -13.09
C ASP A 492 3.59 -6.02 -12.50
N GLN A 493 3.79 -6.32 -11.21
CA GLN A 493 5.09 -6.18 -10.56
C GLN A 493 6.01 -7.40 -10.76
N GLU A 494 5.50 -8.53 -11.27
CA GLU A 494 6.33 -9.69 -11.60
C GLU A 494 7.35 -9.37 -12.71
N ALA A 495 8.43 -10.15 -12.77
CA ALA A 495 9.43 -10.01 -13.82
C ALA A 495 9.65 -11.33 -14.56
N PRO A 496 9.10 -11.53 -15.77
CA PRO A 496 8.19 -10.62 -16.48
C PRO A 496 6.81 -10.51 -15.80
N ALA A 497 6.04 -9.47 -16.15
CA ALA A 497 4.70 -9.27 -15.63
C ALA A 497 3.80 -10.49 -15.93
N VAL A 498 2.88 -10.78 -15.02
CA VAL A 498 1.89 -11.84 -15.16
C VAL A 498 0.52 -11.21 -15.30
N ASP A 499 -0.20 -11.57 -16.35
CA ASP A 499 -1.59 -11.17 -16.53
C ASP A 499 -2.48 -12.00 -15.61
N THR A 500 -2.87 -11.43 -14.47
CA THR A 500 -3.71 -12.07 -13.45
C THR A 500 -4.52 -11.02 -12.70
N ASN A 501 -5.73 -11.40 -12.28
CA ASN A 501 -6.56 -10.61 -11.38
C ASN A 501 -6.23 -10.86 -9.90
N ALA A 502 -5.24 -11.72 -9.61
CA ALA A 502 -4.74 -11.93 -8.27
C ALA A 502 -4.05 -10.67 -7.74
N SER A 503 -4.25 -10.38 -6.47
CA SER A 503 -3.64 -9.25 -5.78
C SER A 503 -3.29 -9.61 -4.35
N GLY A 504 -2.58 -8.73 -3.65
CA GLY A 504 -2.37 -8.88 -2.22
C GLY A 504 -2.00 -7.59 -1.52
N ASP A 505 -2.26 -7.55 -0.23
CA ASP A 505 -1.91 -6.44 0.65
C ASP A 505 -0.98 -6.96 1.75
N GLY A 506 0.12 -6.26 1.97
CA GLY A 506 1.14 -6.68 2.90
C GLY A 506 1.70 -5.56 3.76
N TYR A 507 2.23 -5.95 4.90
CA TYR A 507 3.12 -5.09 5.69
C TYR A 507 4.31 -5.87 6.24
N ALA A 508 5.40 -5.16 6.47
CA ALA A 508 6.55 -5.61 7.24
C ALA A 508 6.83 -4.60 8.36
N LEU A 509 6.85 -5.06 9.60
CA LEU A 509 7.31 -4.32 10.75
C LEU A 509 8.71 -4.83 11.11
N VAL A 510 9.70 -3.95 11.01
CA VAL A 510 11.10 -4.30 11.22
C VAL A 510 11.63 -3.53 12.42
N ASP A 511 12.15 -4.25 13.40
CA ASP A 511 12.89 -3.63 14.50
C ASP A 511 14.30 -3.27 14.02
N GLN A 512 14.62 -1.98 13.98
CA GLN A 512 15.88 -1.49 13.42
C GLN A 512 17.13 -1.89 14.24
N PHE A 513 16.93 -2.38 15.46
CA PHE A 513 18.02 -2.74 16.37
C PHE A 513 18.28 -4.24 16.39
N THR A 514 17.23 -5.04 16.50
CA THR A 514 17.29 -6.51 16.54
C THR A 514 17.21 -7.12 15.15
N GLN A 515 16.80 -6.33 14.14
CA GLN A 515 16.49 -6.78 12.77
C GLN A 515 15.40 -7.86 12.75
N GLY A 516 14.62 -7.96 13.83
CA GLY A 516 13.42 -8.78 13.89
C GLY A 516 12.43 -8.27 12.86
N ILE A 517 11.90 -9.18 12.03
CA ILE A 517 10.88 -8.88 11.03
C ILE A 517 9.60 -9.62 11.36
N GLU A 518 8.51 -8.87 11.39
CA GLU A 518 7.16 -9.39 11.34
C GLU A 518 6.54 -8.96 10.02
N LEU A 519 6.18 -9.92 9.18
CA LEU A 519 5.58 -9.64 7.89
C LEU A 519 4.31 -10.45 7.72
N THR A 520 3.27 -9.80 7.19
CA THR A 520 2.01 -10.43 6.84
C THR A 520 1.58 -9.99 5.45
N VAL A 521 1.11 -10.93 4.64
CA VAL A 521 0.47 -10.67 3.33
C VAL A 521 -0.88 -11.37 3.29
N LYS A 522 -1.89 -10.67 2.81
CA LYS A 522 -3.22 -11.22 2.52
C LYS A 522 -3.48 -11.16 1.02
N THR A 523 -3.64 -12.31 0.38
CA THR A 523 -3.86 -12.42 -1.07
C THR A 523 -5.36 -12.46 -1.41
N GLN A 524 -5.73 -11.97 -2.58
CA GLN A 524 -7.10 -12.00 -3.10
C GLN A 524 -7.06 -12.59 -4.51
N ASN A 525 -8.11 -13.32 -4.91
CA ASN A 525 -8.26 -13.96 -6.23
C ASN A 525 -7.08 -14.87 -6.64
N LEU A 526 -6.28 -15.36 -5.69
CA LEU A 526 -5.14 -16.23 -5.95
C LEU A 526 -5.53 -17.70 -5.79
N GLU A 527 -5.59 -18.43 -6.90
CA GLU A 527 -5.94 -19.85 -6.89
C GLU A 527 -4.73 -20.78 -6.77
N ASN A 528 -4.89 -21.89 -6.05
CA ASN A 528 -3.87 -22.94 -5.94
C ASN A 528 -2.47 -22.41 -5.56
N ALA A 529 -2.42 -21.44 -4.64
CA ALA A 529 -1.18 -20.89 -4.11
C ALA A 529 -0.31 -22.00 -3.49
N THR A 530 1.00 -21.95 -3.74
CA THR A 530 1.93 -23.03 -3.40
C THR A 530 2.96 -22.62 -2.36
N VAL A 531 3.61 -21.47 -2.52
CA VAL A 531 4.67 -20.96 -1.64
C VAL A 531 4.65 -19.43 -1.65
N GLY A 532 5.13 -18.80 -0.59
CA GLY A 532 5.43 -17.37 -0.54
C GLY A 532 6.84 -17.11 0.00
N HIS A 533 7.50 -16.06 -0.46
CA HIS A 533 8.88 -15.72 -0.08
C HIS A 533 9.10 -14.22 -0.01
N ILE A 534 10.07 -13.80 0.81
CA ILE A 534 10.81 -12.55 0.61
C ILE A 534 12.02 -12.87 -0.27
N HIS A 535 12.21 -12.08 -1.32
CA HIS A 535 13.38 -12.09 -2.19
C HIS A 535 14.15 -10.79 -2.06
N GLY A 536 15.43 -10.81 -2.43
CA GLY A 536 16.27 -9.61 -2.48
C GLY A 536 16.66 -9.32 -3.91
N GLU A 537 16.11 -8.24 -4.48
CA GLU A 537 16.52 -7.50 -5.68
C GLU A 537 15.60 -6.27 -5.86
N ARG A 538 16.02 -5.31 -6.70
CA ARG A 538 15.19 -4.17 -7.12
C ARG A 538 13.98 -4.59 -7.96
N ILE A 539 13.00 -3.70 -8.06
CA ILE A 539 11.83 -3.89 -8.93
C ILE A 539 12.24 -4.12 -10.39
N GLY A 540 11.53 -5.03 -11.07
CA GLY A 540 11.82 -5.47 -12.44
C GLY A 540 12.97 -6.47 -12.60
N SER A 541 13.60 -6.90 -11.50
CA SER A 541 14.61 -7.97 -11.48
C SER A 541 14.22 -9.11 -10.54
N ASN A 542 14.64 -10.34 -10.86
CA ASN A 542 14.39 -11.50 -10.01
C ASN A 542 15.57 -11.78 -9.10
N GLY A 543 15.29 -11.89 -7.80
CA GLY A 543 16.27 -12.10 -6.75
C GLY A 543 16.26 -13.50 -6.15
N GLY A 544 17.29 -13.80 -5.36
CA GLY A 544 17.33 -15.01 -4.54
C GLY A 544 16.36 -14.94 -3.35
N VAL A 545 15.86 -16.09 -2.89
CA VAL A 545 15.03 -16.19 -1.68
C VAL A 545 15.85 -15.80 -0.45
N ARG A 546 15.32 -14.86 0.34
CA ARG A 546 15.87 -14.41 1.63
C ARG A 546 15.15 -15.06 2.81
N LEU A 547 13.82 -15.12 2.75
CA LEU A 547 12.99 -15.71 3.81
C LEU A 547 11.79 -16.43 3.18
N ALA A 548 11.45 -17.61 3.67
CA ALA A 548 10.22 -18.30 3.29
C ALA A 548 9.06 -17.87 4.19
N LEU A 549 7.88 -17.70 3.61
CA LEU A 549 6.65 -17.39 4.33
C LEU A 549 5.87 -18.67 4.64
N GLU A 550 5.15 -18.64 5.74
CA GLU A 550 4.22 -19.68 6.17
C GLU A 550 2.79 -19.26 5.81
N GLN A 551 2.08 -20.13 5.10
CA GLN A 551 0.65 -19.96 4.86
C GLN A 551 -0.13 -20.31 6.14
N ASP A 552 -1.11 -19.48 6.49
CA ASP A 552 -1.97 -19.74 7.64
C ASP A 552 -2.82 -21.01 7.41
N GLN A 553 -2.99 -21.80 8.47
CA GLN A 553 -3.67 -23.09 8.40
C GLN A 553 -5.20 -22.98 8.33
N THR A 554 -5.74 -21.81 8.70
CA THR A 554 -7.19 -21.53 8.77
C THR A 554 -7.65 -20.59 7.69
N ASP A 555 -6.82 -19.63 7.30
CA ASP A 555 -7.07 -18.69 6.22
C ASP A 555 -5.97 -18.82 5.15
N THR A 556 -6.25 -19.58 4.09
CA THR A 556 -5.28 -19.83 3.01
C THR A 556 -4.89 -18.57 2.22
N SER A 557 -5.59 -17.45 2.41
CA SER A 557 -5.19 -16.16 1.83
C SER A 557 -4.04 -15.50 2.57
N LEU A 558 -3.71 -15.95 3.77
CA LEU A 558 -2.80 -15.26 4.68
C LEU A 558 -1.44 -15.92 4.73
N TRP A 559 -0.39 -15.11 4.55
CA TRP A 559 1.01 -15.51 4.54
C TRP A 559 1.80 -14.70 5.54
N ARG A 560 2.70 -15.34 6.30
CA ARG A 560 3.43 -14.68 7.39
C ARG A 560 4.90 -15.06 7.40
N ALA A 561 5.76 -14.12 7.82
CA ALA A 561 7.10 -14.50 8.24
C ALA A 561 7.00 -15.41 9.48
N PRO A 562 7.86 -16.43 9.60
CA PRO A 562 7.91 -17.25 10.81
C PRO A 562 8.15 -16.41 12.07
N ASP A 563 7.59 -16.82 13.21
CA ASP A 563 7.74 -16.11 14.48
C ASP A 563 9.22 -15.93 14.86
N ASN A 564 9.59 -14.72 15.28
CA ASN A 564 10.96 -14.33 15.65
C ASN A 564 11.98 -14.44 14.49
N SER A 565 11.51 -14.27 13.25
CA SER A 565 12.42 -14.12 12.11
C SER A 565 13.32 -12.90 12.31
N VAL A 566 14.61 -13.06 12.01
CA VAL A 566 15.61 -11.99 12.06
C VAL A 566 16.26 -11.90 10.69
N LEU A 567 16.31 -10.69 10.14
CA LEU A 567 17.01 -10.42 8.89
C LEU A 567 18.52 -10.38 9.12
N PRO A 568 19.34 -10.95 8.22
CA PRO A 568 20.76 -10.64 8.18
C PRO A 568 21.00 -9.17 7.79
N ASP A 569 22.09 -8.56 8.27
CA ASP A 569 22.45 -7.15 7.97
C ASP A 569 22.33 -6.79 6.49
N GLU A 570 22.85 -7.65 5.59
CA GLU A 570 22.80 -7.43 4.15
C GLU A 570 21.35 -7.32 3.64
N VAL A 571 20.45 -8.18 4.13
CA VAL A 571 19.04 -8.18 3.74
C VAL A 571 18.29 -7.00 4.37
N TYR A 572 18.65 -6.61 5.59
CA TYR A 572 18.11 -5.42 6.21
C TYR A 572 18.48 -4.16 5.42
N GLN A 573 19.72 -4.04 4.96
CA GLN A 573 20.15 -2.94 4.08
C GLN A 573 19.49 -3.01 2.69
N GLU A 574 19.27 -4.20 2.14
CA GLU A 574 18.45 -4.39 0.92
C GLU A 574 17.04 -3.82 1.14
N LEU A 575 16.38 -4.15 2.26
CA LEU A 575 15.03 -3.68 2.56
C LEU A 575 14.95 -2.16 2.70
N LEU A 576 15.86 -1.54 3.46
CA LEU A 576 15.93 -0.07 3.60
C LEU A 576 16.17 0.67 2.29
N SER A 577 16.75 -0.01 1.30
CA SER A 577 17.03 0.55 -0.02
C SER A 577 16.03 0.09 -1.08
N ALA A 578 14.81 -0.33 -0.71
CA ALA A 578 13.80 -0.83 -1.64
C ALA A 578 14.30 -1.98 -2.55
N GLY A 579 15.26 -2.77 -2.07
CA GLY A 579 15.86 -3.92 -2.74
C GLY A 579 15.30 -5.27 -2.27
N ALA A 580 14.15 -5.29 -1.60
CA ALA A 580 13.47 -6.51 -1.19
C ALA A 580 12.01 -6.52 -1.68
N TYR A 581 11.49 -7.71 -2.01
CA TYR A 581 10.11 -7.87 -2.44
C TYR A 581 9.50 -9.15 -1.88
N VAL A 582 8.19 -9.16 -1.74
CA VAL A 582 7.42 -10.37 -1.47
C VAL A 582 6.85 -10.91 -2.76
N ASN A 583 6.83 -12.22 -2.91
CA ASN A 583 6.20 -12.91 -4.02
C ASN A 583 5.41 -14.12 -3.51
N VAL A 584 4.23 -14.36 -4.08
CA VAL A 584 3.43 -15.56 -3.84
C VAL A 584 3.22 -16.31 -5.16
N HIS A 585 3.51 -17.60 -5.12
CA HIS A 585 3.51 -18.49 -6.28
C HIS A 585 2.22 -19.30 -6.33
N SER A 586 1.75 -19.64 -7.53
CA SER A 586 0.65 -20.58 -7.74
C SER A 586 1.10 -21.79 -8.56
N GLN A 587 0.21 -22.77 -8.71
CA GLN A 587 0.44 -23.88 -9.63
C GLN A 587 0.50 -23.43 -11.10
N ALA A 588 -0.27 -22.40 -11.47
CA ALA A 588 -0.30 -21.85 -12.83
C ALA A 588 0.98 -21.04 -13.12
N ASN A 589 1.48 -20.32 -12.11
CA ASN A 589 2.67 -19.48 -12.20
C ASN A 589 3.72 -19.89 -11.14
N PRO A 590 4.48 -20.99 -11.35
CA PRO A 590 5.45 -21.49 -10.37
C PRO A 590 6.62 -20.54 -10.11
N SER A 591 6.90 -19.62 -11.03
CA SER A 591 7.93 -18.59 -10.88
C SER A 591 7.48 -17.38 -10.04
N GLY A 592 6.18 -17.28 -9.76
CA GLY A 592 5.54 -16.16 -9.07
C GLY A 592 4.29 -15.74 -9.81
N GLU A 593 3.17 -15.56 -9.12
CA GLU A 593 1.94 -15.00 -9.71
C GLU A 593 1.77 -13.53 -9.36
N ILE A 594 2.06 -13.16 -8.11
CA ILE A 594 1.96 -11.79 -7.64
C ILE A 594 3.20 -11.40 -6.84
N ARG A 595 3.69 -10.19 -7.07
CA ARG A 595 4.86 -9.60 -6.40
C ARG A 595 4.56 -8.21 -5.88
N GLY A 596 5.18 -7.85 -4.75
CA GLY A 596 5.11 -6.52 -4.15
C GLY A 596 6.47 -6.08 -3.63
N GLN A 597 7.00 -4.97 -4.13
CA GLN A 597 8.25 -4.40 -3.62
C GLN A 597 8.04 -3.83 -2.21
N ILE A 598 8.90 -4.20 -1.26
CA ILE A 598 8.88 -3.64 0.09
C ILE A 598 9.60 -2.29 0.01
N ILE A 599 8.84 -1.20 0.06
CA ILE A 599 9.32 0.17 -0.04
C ILE A 599 8.94 0.97 1.21
N GLY A 600 9.79 1.90 1.62
CA GLY A 600 9.48 2.83 2.72
C GLY A 600 8.61 3.99 2.24
N ASP A 601 8.02 4.73 3.19
CA ASP A 601 7.10 5.84 2.92
C ASP A 601 7.75 7.01 2.15
N ASN A 602 9.08 7.06 2.11
CA ASN A 602 9.84 8.03 1.32
C ASN A 602 9.86 7.70 -0.18
N LEU A 603 9.28 6.58 -0.62
CA LEU A 603 9.27 6.15 -2.01
C LEU A 603 7.85 5.97 -2.53
N VAL A 604 7.61 6.52 -3.73
CA VAL A 604 6.37 6.32 -4.47
C VAL A 604 6.66 5.43 -5.66
N LEU A 605 5.89 4.34 -5.79
CA LEU A 605 5.98 3.41 -6.91
C LEU A 605 4.80 3.62 -7.86
N ALA A 606 5.10 3.77 -9.15
CA ALA A 606 4.15 3.67 -10.26
C ALA A 606 4.56 2.51 -11.18
N THR A 607 3.58 1.72 -11.62
CA THR A 607 3.74 0.68 -12.65
C THR A 607 2.81 1.00 -13.81
N PHE A 608 3.26 0.78 -15.04
CA PHE A 608 2.49 1.17 -16.23
C PHE A 608 2.81 0.26 -17.42
N LYS A 609 1.80 0.00 -18.25
CA LYS A 609 1.93 -0.74 -19.52
C LYS A 609 2.04 0.24 -20.68
N LEU A 610 2.84 -0.13 -21.68
CA LEU A 610 2.99 0.58 -22.93
C LEU A 610 2.33 -0.21 -24.06
N ALA A 611 1.54 0.45 -24.88
CA ALA A 611 0.90 -0.13 -26.05
C ALA A 611 0.71 0.91 -27.15
N GLY A 612 0.49 0.46 -28.39
CA GLY A 612 0.31 1.34 -29.54
C GLY A 612 -1.04 2.05 -29.59
N ASP A 613 -2.07 1.48 -28.98
CA ASP A 613 -3.39 2.08 -28.78
C ASP A 613 -3.38 3.26 -27.79
N GLN A 614 -2.31 3.41 -27.02
CA GLN A 614 -2.08 4.57 -26.16
C GLN A 614 -1.35 5.72 -26.88
N GLU A 615 -0.80 5.50 -28.10
CA GLU A 615 -0.15 6.56 -28.88
C GLU A 615 -1.14 7.62 -29.36
N VAL A 616 -0.62 8.83 -29.62
CA VAL A 616 -1.43 9.93 -30.15
C VAL A 616 -0.77 10.50 -31.41
N PRO A 617 -1.29 10.19 -32.61
CA PRO A 617 -2.40 9.28 -32.90
C PRO A 617 -2.01 7.81 -32.65
N VAL A 618 -3.02 6.96 -32.49
CA VAL A 618 -2.85 5.50 -32.24
C VAL A 618 -2.07 4.82 -33.34
N ILE A 619 -1.27 3.83 -32.93
CA ILE A 619 -0.51 2.96 -33.81
C ILE A 619 -0.99 1.52 -33.63
N GLU A 620 -1.46 0.91 -34.72
CA GLU A 620 -1.75 -0.51 -34.78
C GLU A 620 -0.43 -1.30 -34.78
N THR A 621 -0.07 -1.90 -33.66
CA THR A 621 1.12 -2.73 -33.48
C THR A 621 0.89 -3.80 -32.43
N ASN A 622 1.61 -4.92 -32.54
CA ASN A 622 1.66 -5.96 -31.50
C ASN A 622 2.80 -5.69 -30.49
N ALA A 623 3.54 -4.58 -30.66
CA ALA A 623 4.55 -4.16 -29.71
C ALA A 623 3.90 -3.74 -28.39
N SER A 624 4.56 -4.07 -27.28
CA SER A 624 4.12 -3.72 -25.94
C SER A 624 5.32 -3.39 -25.05
N GLY A 625 5.05 -2.93 -23.84
CA GLY A 625 6.09 -2.86 -22.82
C GLY A 625 5.55 -2.75 -21.41
N ASP A 626 6.37 -3.13 -20.45
CA ASP A 626 6.09 -3.01 -19.02
C ASP A 626 7.09 -2.06 -18.38
N GLY A 627 6.60 -1.07 -17.63
CA GLY A 627 7.42 -0.05 -17.01
C GLY A 627 7.11 0.15 -15.53
N TYR A 628 8.11 0.64 -14.80
CA TYR A 628 7.92 1.19 -13.47
C TYR A 628 8.69 2.50 -13.30
N ALA A 629 8.21 3.35 -12.41
CA ALA A 629 8.90 4.52 -11.89
C ALA A 629 8.88 4.49 -10.36
N LEU A 630 10.06 4.57 -9.75
CA LEU A 630 10.27 4.69 -8.32
C LEU A 630 10.80 6.10 -8.05
N MET A 631 10.05 6.88 -7.27
CA MET A 631 10.29 8.30 -7.04
C MET A 631 10.52 8.54 -5.55
N ASP A 632 11.60 9.25 -5.21
CA ASP A 632 11.96 9.58 -3.83
C ASP A 632 11.36 10.94 -3.42
N THR A 633 10.51 10.94 -2.40
CA THR A 633 9.80 12.14 -1.93
C THR A 633 10.71 13.13 -1.19
N GLN A 634 11.86 12.68 -0.68
CA GLN A 634 12.76 13.48 0.13
C GLN A 634 13.84 14.16 -0.72
N ASN A 635 14.44 13.42 -1.65
CA ASN A 635 15.52 13.93 -2.49
C ASN A 635 15.13 14.16 -3.96
N LEU A 636 13.89 13.86 -4.34
CA LEU A 636 13.35 14.00 -5.70
C LEU A 636 14.09 13.15 -6.75
N GLY A 637 14.69 12.03 -6.33
CA GLY A 637 15.35 11.08 -7.23
C GLY A 637 14.35 10.24 -8.04
N LEU A 638 14.70 9.91 -9.28
CA LEU A 638 13.93 9.03 -10.17
C LEU A 638 14.73 7.80 -10.58
N GLU A 639 14.17 6.63 -10.35
CA GLU A 639 14.56 5.37 -10.97
C GLU A 639 13.40 4.90 -11.86
N LEU A 640 13.62 4.74 -13.16
CA LEU A 640 12.60 4.27 -14.10
C LEU A 640 13.21 3.22 -15.01
N ARG A 641 12.45 2.16 -15.29
CA ARG A 641 12.83 1.11 -16.24
C ARG A 641 11.61 0.69 -17.06
N VAL A 642 11.83 0.42 -18.34
CA VAL A 642 10.85 -0.15 -19.28
C VAL A 642 11.46 -1.38 -19.95
N LEU A 643 10.69 -2.46 -20.04
CA LEU A 643 10.99 -3.66 -20.82
C LEU A 643 10.00 -3.72 -21.99
N THR A 644 10.48 -3.61 -23.22
CA THR A 644 9.64 -3.71 -24.41
C THR A 644 9.57 -5.14 -24.94
N ASP A 645 8.44 -5.53 -25.51
CA ASP A 645 8.25 -6.79 -26.22
C ASP A 645 7.69 -6.57 -27.63
N ASN A 646 8.02 -7.47 -28.56
CA ASN A 646 7.65 -7.40 -29.98
C ASN A 646 7.94 -6.06 -30.70
N LEU A 647 8.84 -5.24 -30.16
CA LEU A 647 9.21 -3.95 -30.74
C LEU A 647 10.44 -4.08 -31.64
N ASP A 648 10.23 -4.06 -32.95
CA ASP A 648 11.30 -4.14 -33.94
C ASP A 648 12.02 -2.79 -34.11
N ALA A 649 13.36 -2.83 -34.09
CA ALA A 649 14.22 -1.67 -34.38
C ALA A 649 13.90 -0.41 -33.55
N ALA A 650 13.75 -0.58 -32.23
CA ALA A 650 13.61 0.54 -31.30
C ALA A 650 14.82 1.51 -31.40
N THR A 651 14.54 2.81 -31.47
CA THR A 651 15.55 3.85 -31.77
C THR A 651 15.87 4.74 -30.57
N VAL A 652 14.85 5.23 -29.88
CA VAL A 652 14.95 6.10 -28.70
C VAL A 652 13.73 5.89 -27.81
N ALA A 653 13.85 6.23 -26.53
CA ALA A 653 12.73 6.29 -25.60
C ALA A 653 12.83 7.55 -24.71
N HIS A 654 11.68 8.10 -24.31
CA HIS A 654 11.60 9.33 -23.54
C HIS A 654 10.48 9.29 -22.50
N ILE A 655 10.63 10.07 -21.44
CA ILE A 655 9.53 10.55 -20.61
C ILE A 655 9.07 11.89 -21.19
N HIS A 656 7.77 12.05 -21.35
CA HIS A 656 7.14 13.28 -21.82
C HIS A 656 6.21 13.88 -20.75
N SER A 657 6.00 15.19 -20.81
CA SER A 657 5.07 15.93 -19.94
C SER A 657 3.76 16.22 -20.67
N ALA A 658 2.81 15.29 -20.59
CA ALA A 658 1.40 15.54 -20.87
C ALA A 658 0.49 14.49 -20.24
N ARG A 659 -0.76 14.89 -20.04
CA ARG A 659 -1.87 14.02 -19.64
C ARG A 659 -2.21 13.01 -20.76
N VAL A 660 -3.06 12.05 -20.39
CA VAL A 660 -3.66 11.06 -21.30
C VAL A 660 -4.26 11.76 -22.52
N GLY A 661 -4.14 11.14 -23.70
CA GLY A 661 -4.67 11.66 -24.96
C GLY A 661 -3.93 12.87 -25.56
N ASN A 662 -2.93 13.43 -24.87
CA ASN A 662 -2.19 14.60 -25.33
C ASN A 662 -0.70 14.30 -25.56
N ASN A 663 -0.09 14.99 -26.54
CA ASN A 663 1.35 14.92 -26.78
C ASN A 663 2.09 16.02 -26.02
N GLY A 664 3.16 15.64 -25.32
CA GLY A 664 3.95 16.53 -24.46
C GLY A 664 5.36 16.82 -24.99
N GLY A 665 6.02 17.81 -24.39
CA GLY A 665 7.45 18.00 -24.55
C GLY A 665 8.24 16.87 -23.87
N ILE A 666 9.48 16.62 -24.32
CA ILE A 666 10.39 15.65 -23.68
C ILE A 666 10.83 16.20 -22.32
N LEU A 667 10.57 15.45 -21.26
CA LEU A 667 11.09 15.67 -19.90
C LEU A 667 12.48 15.05 -19.76
N LEU A 668 12.60 13.76 -20.12
CA LEU A 668 13.84 12.99 -19.95
C LEU A 668 14.04 12.03 -21.12
N ALA A 669 15.27 11.88 -21.59
CA ALA A 669 15.65 10.80 -22.50
C ALA A 669 16.10 9.57 -21.72
N LEU A 670 15.63 8.39 -22.12
CA LEU A 670 16.02 7.12 -21.52
C LEU A 670 17.25 6.53 -22.20
N GLU A 671 18.05 5.81 -21.43
CA GLU A 671 19.19 5.05 -21.91
C GLU A 671 18.76 3.61 -22.23
N GLN A 672 19.26 3.06 -23.34
CA GLN A 672 19.05 1.66 -23.70
C GLN A 672 20.12 0.80 -23.04
N ASP A 673 19.72 -0.34 -22.49
CA ASP A 673 20.66 -1.33 -21.98
C ASP A 673 21.47 -1.95 -23.13
N LEU A 674 22.79 -2.09 -22.90
CA LEU A 674 23.72 -2.59 -23.92
C LEU A 674 23.72 -4.13 -24.04
N ALA A 675 23.22 -4.84 -23.02
CA ALA A 675 23.15 -6.29 -22.99
C ALA A 675 21.79 -6.81 -23.47
N ASP A 676 20.69 -6.14 -23.14
CA ASP A 676 19.35 -6.40 -23.65
C ASP A 676 18.72 -5.11 -24.22
N PRO A 677 18.68 -4.93 -25.56
CA PRO A 677 18.18 -3.71 -26.19
C PRO A 677 16.68 -3.48 -25.99
N ARG A 678 15.96 -4.43 -25.38
CA ARG A 678 14.56 -4.26 -24.98
C ARG A 678 14.40 -3.45 -23.70
N ILE A 679 15.48 -3.25 -22.94
CA ILE A 679 15.44 -2.54 -21.67
C ILE A 679 15.84 -1.08 -21.89
N TRP A 680 15.00 -0.18 -21.37
CA TRP A 680 15.23 1.25 -21.32
C TRP A 680 15.18 1.73 -19.87
N PHE A 681 15.99 2.70 -19.48
CA PHE A 681 16.01 3.20 -18.10
C PHE A 681 16.36 4.68 -18.00
N ALA A 682 15.91 5.32 -16.93
CA ALA A 682 16.36 6.68 -16.60
C ALA A 682 17.85 6.66 -16.24
N PRO A 683 18.66 7.65 -16.68
CA PRO A 683 20.07 7.73 -16.32
C PRO A 683 20.29 7.64 -14.80
N ALA A 684 21.34 6.94 -14.38
CA ALA A 684 21.62 6.74 -12.96
C ALA A 684 21.82 8.09 -12.22
N GLY A 685 21.13 8.26 -11.10
CA GLY A 685 21.16 9.49 -10.30
C GLY A 685 20.36 10.66 -10.90
N THR A 686 19.33 10.36 -11.69
CA THR A 686 18.39 11.39 -12.20
C THR A 686 17.68 12.07 -11.03
N GLN A 687 17.82 13.40 -10.96
CA GLN A 687 17.14 14.26 -9.99
C GLN A 687 16.07 15.09 -10.70
N LEU A 688 14.87 15.10 -10.15
CA LEU A 688 13.73 15.85 -10.64
C LEU A 688 13.68 17.25 -10.02
N SER A 689 13.01 18.18 -10.72
CA SER A 689 12.48 19.37 -10.07
C SER A 689 11.20 19.02 -9.32
N GLN A 690 10.76 19.87 -8.37
CA GLN A 690 9.46 19.66 -7.69
C GLN A 690 8.30 19.60 -8.69
N GLU A 691 8.32 20.45 -9.73
CA GLU A 691 7.29 20.47 -10.77
C GLU A 691 7.24 19.15 -11.56
N ASP A 692 8.40 18.58 -11.90
CA ASP A 692 8.49 17.30 -12.61
C ASP A 692 8.07 16.12 -11.73
N PHE A 693 8.41 16.17 -10.43
CA PHE A 693 7.97 15.18 -9.44
C PHE A 693 6.45 15.20 -9.31
N ASP A 694 5.85 16.39 -9.09
CA ASP A 694 4.40 16.57 -8.98
C ASP A 694 3.69 16.12 -10.27
N GLY A 695 4.30 16.35 -11.43
CA GLY A 695 3.85 15.81 -12.71
C GLY A 695 3.79 14.28 -12.72
N LEU A 696 4.88 13.62 -12.34
CA LEU A 696 4.97 12.15 -12.37
C LEU A 696 4.00 11.50 -11.37
N VAL A 697 3.93 12.00 -10.14
CA VAL A 697 3.05 11.44 -9.11
C VAL A 697 1.57 11.79 -9.30
N SER A 698 1.24 12.72 -10.21
CA SER A 698 -0.16 13.10 -10.50
C SER A 698 -0.71 12.51 -11.81
N GLY A 699 0.02 11.63 -12.48
CA GLY A 699 -0.41 11.13 -13.79
C GLY A 699 -0.15 12.09 -14.96
N GLY A 700 0.73 13.09 -14.80
CA GLY A 700 1.01 14.14 -15.78
C GLY A 700 2.06 13.79 -16.83
N ASN A 701 2.62 12.57 -16.76
CA ASN A 701 3.74 12.14 -17.58
C ASN A 701 3.49 10.76 -18.19
N TYR A 702 4.11 10.51 -19.35
CA TYR A 702 4.08 9.22 -20.03
C TYR A 702 5.46 8.84 -20.55
N VAL A 703 5.69 7.53 -20.68
CA VAL A 703 6.84 7.01 -21.43
C VAL A 703 6.42 6.71 -22.87
N ASN A 704 7.29 7.01 -23.81
CA ASN A 704 7.13 6.67 -25.22
C ASN A 704 8.40 6.00 -25.74
N VAL A 705 8.25 4.92 -26.50
CA VAL A 705 9.35 4.22 -27.20
C VAL A 705 9.11 4.28 -28.71
N HIS A 706 10.13 4.71 -29.43
CA HIS A 706 10.09 4.96 -30.87
C HIS A 706 10.77 3.83 -31.64
N SER A 707 10.31 3.53 -32.85
CA SER A 707 10.97 2.61 -33.78
C SER A 707 11.37 3.30 -35.09
N GLU A 708 12.11 2.59 -35.95
CA GLU A 708 12.37 3.07 -37.31
C GLU A 708 11.09 3.25 -38.15
N ALA A 709 10.07 2.41 -37.91
CA ALA A 709 8.79 2.50 -38.60
C ALA A 709 7.94 3.68 -38.09
N ASN A 710 8.01 3.94 -36.78
CA ASN A 710 7.20 4.94 -36.09
C ASN A 710 8.08 5.93 -35.34
N ALA A 711 8.68 6.88 -36.08
CA ALA A 711 9.62 7.85 -35.52
C ALA A 711 9.00 8.84 -34.52
N ALA A 712 7.67 9.01 -34.53
CA ALA A 712 6.94 9.83 -33.57
C ALA A 712 6.65 9.11 -32.24
N GLY A 713 6.80 7.78 -32.21
CA GLY A 713 6.43 6.89 -31.11
C GLY A 713 5.71 5.66 -31.67
N GLU A 714 6.04 4.46 -31.19
CA GLU A 714 5.31 3.22 -31.53
C GLU A 714 4.44 2.74 -30.36
N ILE A 715 4.95 2.84 -29.14
CA ILE A 715 4.25 2.43 -27.91
C ILE A 715 4.38 3.51 -26.84
N ARG A 716 3.27 3.79 -26.16
CA ARG A 716 3.16 4.79 -25.09
C ARG A 716 2.51 4.18 -23.85
N GLY A 717 2.93 4.64 -22.66
CA GLY A 717 2.33 4.28 -21.37
C GLY A 717 2.27 5.46 -20.41
N GLN A 718 1.08 5.80 -19.89
CA GLN A 718 0.92 6.86 -18.89
C GLN A 718 1.48 6.40 -17.53
N ILE A 719 2.30 7.23 -16.89
CA ILE A 719 2.85 6.95 -15.56
C ILE A 719 1.80 7.35 -14.53
N LEU A 720 1.12 6.37 -13.92
CA LEU A 720 0.09 6.60 -12.91
C LEU A 720 0.52 5.93 -11.61
N THR A 721 0.48 6.69 -10.51
CA THR A 721 0.60 6.12 -9.16
C THR A 721 -0.71 5.47 -8.76
N ARG A 722 -0.65 4.50 -7.84
CA ARG A 722 -1.78 3.63 -7.47
C ARG A 722 -3.04 4.36 -7.00
N ASN A 723 -2.92 5.60 -6.51
CA ASN A 723 -4.07 6.38 -6.07
C ASN A 723 -4.92 6.86 -7.27
N PHE A 724 -4.39 6.86 -8.48
CA PHE A 724 -5.12 7.23 -9.68
C PHE A 724 -5.83 6.05 -10.32
N VAL A 725 -7.13 6.20 -10.55
CA VAL A 725 -7.94 5.34 -11.41
C VAL A 725 -8.07 6.05 -12.75
N LEU A 726 -7.53 5.44 -13.81
CA LEU A 726 -7.77 5.85 -15.19
C LEU A 726 -8.85 4.96 -15.78
N THR A 727 -9.83 5.57 -16.45
CA THR A 727 -10.79 4.88 -17.31
C THR A 727 -10.92 5.62 -18.63
N THR A 728 -11.14 4.86 -19.70
CA THR A 728 -11.51 5.38 -21.01
C THR A 728 -12.90 4.86 -21.38
N PHE A 729 -13.69 5.69 -22.06
CA PHE A 729 -15.06 5.34 -22.45
C PHE A 729 -15.41 5.99 -23.78
N GLN A 730 -16.28 5.33 -24.55
CA GLN A 730 -16.76 5.85 -25.82
C GLN A 730 -18.20 6.33 -25.72
N LEU A 731 -18.52 7.35 -26.51
CA LEU A 731 -19.85 7.91 -26.65
C LEU A 731 -20.43 7.57 -28.02
N SER A 732 -21.65 7.04 -28.05
CA SER A 732 -22.40 6.78 -29.28
C SER A 732 -23.89 7.08 -29.08
N GLY A 733 -24.61 7.23 -30.20
CA GLY A 733 -26.07 7.38 -30.17
C GLY A 733 -26.81 6.11 -29.74
N ASP A 734 -26.20 4.94 -29.91
CA ASP A 734 -26.76 3.65 -29.48
C ASP A 734 -26.80 3.49 -27.96
N GLN A 735 -25.97 4.22 -27.24
CA GLN A 735 -25.97 4.25 -25.78
C GLN A 735 -27.00 5.23 -25.18
N GLU A 736 -27.56 6.13 -26.00
CA GLU A 736 -28.61 7.07 -25.56
C GLU A 736 -29.88 6.33 -25.14
N VAL A 737 -30.61 6.92 -24.21
CA VAL A 737 -31.88 6.37 -23.72
C VAL A 737 -33.00 7.41 -23.87
N PRO A 738 -33.86 7.27 -24.89
CA PRO A 738 -33.86 6.26 -25.96
C PRO A 738 -32.73 6.44 -26.99
N VAL A 739 -32.41 5.35 -27.71
CA VAL A 739 -31.38 5.32 -28.77
C VAL A 739 -31.57 6.42 -29.81
N VAL A 740 -30.47 7.07 -30.20
CA VAL A 740 -30.42 8.11 -31.23
C VAL A 740 -29.64 7.61 -32.43
N ALA A 741 -30.29 7.56 -33.60
CA ALA A 741 -29.61 7.25 -34.85
C ALA A 741 -28.78 8.47 -35.31
N THR A 742 -27.46 8.41 -35.12
CA THR A 742 -26.51 9.45 -35.53
C THR A 742 -25.17 8.83 -35.96
N GLU A 743 -24.41 9.57 -36.76
CA GLU A 743 -23.01 9.26 -37.10
C GLU A 743 -22.02 9.97 -36.15
N ALA A 744 -22.54 10.75 -35.19
CA ALA A 744 -21.73 11.39 -34.16
C ALA A 744 -21.18 10.35 -33.19
N SER A 745 -19.96 10.57 -32.74
CA SER A 745 -19.29 9.75 -31.74
C SER A 745 -18.43 10.62 -30.82
N GLY A 746 -17.91 10.04 -29.75
CA GLY A 746 -16.87 10.69 -28.95
C GLY A 746 -16.03 9.71 -28.16
N ASP A 747 -14.83 10.15 -27.81
CA ASP A 747 -13.88 9.39 -26.99
C ASP A 747 -13.60 10.18 -25.73
N GLY A 748 -13.73 9.52 -24.58
CA GLY A 748 -13.54 10.12 -23.27
C GLY A 748 -12.52 9.38 -22.42
N TYR A 749 -11.88 10.12 -21.52
CA TYR A 749 -11.14 9.54 -20.41
C TYR A 749 -11.50 10.26 -19.10
N ALA A 750 -11.41 9.53 -17.99
CA ALA A 750 -11.44 10.09 -16.65
C ALA A 750 -10.24 9.59 -15.83
N VAL A 751 -9.56 10.51 -15.18
CA VAL A 751 -8.52 10.26 -14.18
C VAL A 751 -9.06 10.72 -12.84
N MET A 752 -9.18 9.77 -11.91
CA MET A 752 -9.74 10.00 -10.58
C MET A 752 -8.68 9.70 -9.52
N ASP A 753 -8.44 10.63 -8.61
CA ASP A 753 -7.53 10.42 -7.47
C ASP A 753 -8.33 9.93 -6.26
N SER A 754 -8.06 8.71 -5.82
CA SER A 754 -8.73 8.11 -4.65
C SER A 754 -8.34 8.74 -3.32
N LEU A 755 -7.23 9.50 -3.25
CA LEU A 755 -6.81 10.19 -2.02
C LEU A 755 -7.44 11.58 -1.93
N SER A 756 -7.36 12.37 -3.00
CA SER A 756 -7.88 13.75 -3.01
C SER A 756 -9.32 13.88 -3.53
N LEU A 757 -9.90 12.77 -4.02
CA LEU A 757 -11.19 12.71 -4.71
C LEU A 757 -11.28 13.65 -5.92
N ALA A 758 -10.14 14.05 -6.48
CA ALA A 758 -10.08 14.92 -7.65
C ALA A 758 -10.51 14.15 -8.91
N LEU A 759 -11.30 14.82 -9.77
CA LEU A 759 -11.71 14.31 -11.08
C LEU A 759 -11.13 15.19 -12.18
N GLU A 760 -10.37 14.57 -13.09
CA GLU A 760 -10.07 15.11 -14.41
C GLU A 760 -10.82 14.26 -15.45
N LEU A 761 -11.60 14.89 -16.31
CA LEU A 761 -12.32 14.19 -17.38
C LEU A 761 -12.29 15.03 -18.65
N THR A 762 -12.03 14.37 -19.78
CA THR A 762 -12.05 14.98 -21.12
C THR A 762 -12.85 14.10 -22.06
N VAL A 763 -13.63 14.71 -22.95
CA VAL A 763 -14.32 14.06 -24.07
C VAL A 763 -14.03 14.82 -25.36
N ILE A 764 -13.63 14.09 -26.40
CA ILE A 764 -13.39 14.61 -27.75
C ILE A 764 -14.47 14.05 -28.66
N THR A 765 -15.21 14.94 -29.33
CA THR A 765 -16.36 14.58 -30.17
C THR A 765 -16.03 14.61 -31.66
N SER A 766 -16.60 13.67 -32.41
CA SER A 766 -16.42 13.52 -33.85
C SER A 766 -17.78 13.52 -34.56
N ASN A 767 -17.82 14.12 -35.75
CA ASN A 767 -19.04 14.26 -36.59
C ASN A 767 -20.26 14.92 -35.92
N LEU A 768 -20.09 15.54 -34.74
CA LEU A 768 -21.15 16.21 -34.02
C LEU A 768 -21.42 17.61 -34.63
N VAL A 769 -22.68 17.87 -34.97
CA VAL A 769 -23.09 19.14 -35.61
C VAL A 769 -23.84 20.00 -34.61
N ASP A 770 -23.45 21.28 -34.52
CA ASP A 770 -24.06 22.28 -33.64
C ASP A 770 -24.23 21.79 -32.17
N PRO A 771 -23.12 21.42 -31.49
CA PRO A 771 -23.18 20.94 -30.11
C PRO A 771 -23.57 22.07 -29.16
N SER A 772 -24.33 21.75 -28.12
CA SER A 772 -24.97 22.74 -27.23
C SER A 772 -24.43 22.70 -25.80
N VAL A 773 -24.44 21.54 -25.14
CA VAL A 773 -23.98 21.32 -23.76
C VAL A 773 -23.52 19.87 -23.59
N ALA A 774 -22.70 19.61 -22.58
CA ALA A 774 -22.35 18.25 -22.16
C ALA A 774 -22.35 18.13 -20.62
N HIS A 775 -22.70 16.95 -20.11
CA HIS A 775 -22.84 16.71 -18.68
C HIS A 775 -22.35 15.31 -18.30
N ILE A 776 -21.89 15.18 -17.05
CA ILE A 776 -21.83 13.90 -16.34
C ILE A 776 -23.16 13.72 -15.60
N HIS A 777 -23.75 12.54 -15.71
CA HIS A 777 -24.99 12.15 -15.04
C HIS A 777 -24.76 10.98 -14.08
N SER A 778 -25.63 10.87 -13.08
CA SER A 778 -25.65 9.76 -12.10
C SER A 778 -26.74 8.76 -12.44
N ALA A 779 -26.41 7.77 -13.26
CA ALA A 779 -27.16 6.53 -13.43
C ALA A 779 -26.31 5.46 -14.12
N ARG A 780 -26.68 4.20 -13.87
CA ARG A 780 -26.10 3.02 -14.50
C ARG A 780 -26.51 2.89 -15.97
N VAL A 781 -25.90 1.94 -16.67
CA VAL A 781 -26.18 1.68 -18.09
C VAL A 781 -27.68 1.45 -18.31
N GLY A 782 -28.19 1.91 -19.46
CA GLY A 782 -29.62 1.78 -19.81
C GLY A 782 -30.61 2.69 -19.05
N ASN A 783 -30.16 3.46 -18.05
CA ASN A 783 -31.02 4.36 -17.26
C ASN A 783 -30.61 5.84 -17.42
N ASN A 784 -31.60 6.74 -17.38
CA ASN A 784 -31.37 8.19 -17.34
C ASN A 784 -31.20 8.68 -15.90
N GLY A 785 -30.17 9.49 -15.67
CA GLY A 785 -29.80 10.00 -14.34
C GLY A 785 -29.96 11.52 -14.20
N GLY A 786 -29.90 12.01 -12.96
CA GLY A 786 -29.73 13.44 -12.69
C GLY A 786 -28.35 13.93 -13.13
N ILE A 787 -28.21 15.24 -13.37
CA ILE A 787 -26.91 15.85 -13.70
C ILE A 787 -26.05 15.87 -12.42
N LEU A 788 -24.86 15.27 -12.51
CA LEU A 788 -23.80 15.38 -11.50
C LEU A 788 -22.98 16.65 -11.74
N LEU A 789 -22.46 16.81 -12.97
CA LEU A 789 -21.52 17.87 -13.31
C LEU A 789 -21.75 18.37 -14.75
N ALA A 790 -21.65 19.67 -14.97
CA ALA A 790 -21.63 20.23 -16.32
C ALA A 790 -20.19 20.32 -16.84
N LEU A 791 -19.97 19.89 -18.09
CA LEU A 791 -18.67 20.00 -18.75
C LEU A 791 -18.51 21.37 -19.42
N VAL A 792 -17.26 21.77 -19.57
CA VAL A 792 -16.85 23.02 -20.21
C VAL A 792 -16.32 22.69 -21.60
N GLN A 793 -16.86 23.35 -22.62
CA GLN A 793 -16.34 23.26 -23.99
C GLN A 793 -15.04 24.05 -24.10
N ASP A 794 -14.04 23.53 -24.78
CA ASP A 794 -12.80 24.26 -25.03
C ASP A 794 -13.00 25.42 -26.03
N ASP A 795 -12.41 26.58 -25.71
CA ASP A 795 -12.54 27.81 -26.50
C ASP A 795 -11.76 27.76 -27.82
N ALA A 796 -10.70 26.94 -27.89
CA ALA A 796 -9.84 26.80 -29.07
C ALA A 796 -10.29 25.64 -29.97
N ASP A 797 -10.89 24.60 -29.41
CA ASP A 797 -11.43 23.45 -30.12
C ASP A 797 -12.80 23.02 -29.59
N ALA A 798 -13.85 23.37 -30.33
CA ALA A 798 -15.24 23.08 -29.96
C ALA A 798 -15.57 21.57 -29.93
N THR A 799 -14.68 20.69 -30.37
CA THR A 799 -14.85 19.25 -30.25
C THR A 799 -14.53 18.72 -28.85
N ILE A 800 -13.81 19.50 -28.03
CA ILE A 800 -13.29 19.07 -26.73
C ILE A 800 -14.18 19.60 -25.60
N TRP A 801 -14.52 18.71 -24.67
CA TRP A 801 -15.29 18.97 -23.46
C TRP A 801 -14.53 18.47 -22.24
N THR A 802 -14.42 19.27 -21.19
CA THR A 802 -13.68 18.87 -19.98
C THR A 802 -14.48 19.10 -18.70
N ALA A 803 -14.17 18.34 -17.66
CA ALA A 803 -14.56 18.72 -16.31
C ALA A 803 -13.93 20.09 -15.97
N PRO A 804 -14.60 20.95 -15.19
CA PRO A 804 -13.99 22.17 -14.69
C PRO A 804 -12.69 21.87 -13.92
N GLY A 805 -11.67 22.71 -14.12
CA GLY A 805 -10.39 22.52 -13.43
C GLY A 805 -10.54 22.56 -11.90
N GLY A 806 -9.93 21.58 -11.22
CA GLY A 806 -10.03 21.43 -9.76
C GLY A 806 -11.35 20.82 -9.26
N THR A 807 -12.08 20.09 -10.11
CA THR A 807 -13.28 19.35 -9.69
C THR A 807 -12.92 18.33 -8.61
N GLN A 808 -13.67 18.34 -7.51
CA GLN A 808 -13.62 17.35 -6.44
C GLN A 808 -14.98 16.64 -6.34
N LEU A 809 -14.93 15.32 -6.19
CA LEU A 809 -16.10 14.48 -5.95
C LEU A 809 -16.33 14.30 -4.44
N GLY A 810 -17.58 14.17 -4.03
CA GLY A 810 -17.91 13.58 -2.73
C GLY A 810 -17.59 12.08 -2.70
N GLU A 811 -17.46 11.48 -1.52
CA GLU A 811 -17.16 10.05 -1.35
C GLU A 811 -18.19 9.16 -2.06
N ASP A 812 -19.48 9.44 -1.89
CA ASP A 812 -20.56 8.72 -2.57
C ASP A 812 -20.50 8.88 -4.10
N GLU A 813 -20.06 10.05 -4.59
CA GLU A 813 -19.95 10.34 -6.02
C GLU A 813 -18.74 9.62 -6.64
N PHE A 814 -17.61 9.61 -5.94
CA PHE A 814 -16.44 8.83 -6.34
C PHE A 814 -16.77 7.33 -6.36
N ALA A 815 -17.38 6.81 -5.28
CA ALA A 815 -17.79 5.42 -5.19
C ALA A 815 -18.77 5.03 -6.30
N ALA A 816 -19.75 5.89 -6.61
CA ALA A 816 -20.65 5.70 -7.72
C ALA A 816 -19.89 5.67 -9.06
N MET A 817 -18.95 6.58 -9.29
CA MET A 817 -18.21 6.67 -10.56
C MET A 817 -17.33 5.45 -10.78
N VAL A 818 -16.54 5.03 -9.79
CA VAL A 818 -15.66 3.86 -9.93
C VAL A 818 -16.42 2.53 -9.99
N SER A 819 -17.68 2.50 -9.56
CA SER A 819 -18.58 1.33 -9.65
C SER A 819 -19.49 1.34 -10.89
N GLY A 820 -19.22 2.21 -11.86
CA GLY A 820 -19.93 2.27 -13.13
C GLY A 820 -21.28 3.00 -13.08
N GLY A 821 -21.53 3.81 -12.04
CA GLY A 821 -22.78 4.52 -11.78
C GLY A 821 -22.93 5.87 -12.51
N ASN A 822 -21.99 6.25 -13.37
CA ASN A 822 -21.99 7.55 -14.06
C ASN A 822 -21.79 7.42 -15.57
N TYR A 823 -22.36 8.36 -16.32
CA TYR A 823 -22.18 8.47 -17.77
C TYR A 823 -21.97 9.93 -18.20
N VAL A 824 -21.32 10.12 -19.34
CA VAL A 824 -21.26 11.41 -20.03
C VAL A 824 -22.25 11.44 -21.18
N ASN A 825 -22.90 12.57 -21.38
CA ASN A 825 -23.75 12.83 -22.53
C ASN A 825 -23.39 14.18 -23.17
N VAL A 826 -23.36 14.23 -24.50
CA VAL A 826 -23.22 15.46 -25.29
C VAL A 826 -24.48 15.71 -26.11
N HIS A 827 -25.00 16.93 -26.00
CA HIS A 827 -26.26 17.35 -26.60
C HIS A 827 -25.99 18.22 -27.84
N SER A 828 -26.89 18.16 -28.82
CA SER A 828 -26.90 19.08 -29.98
C SER A 828 -28.23 19.83 -30.09
N ASP A 829 -28.25 20.83 -30.97
CA ASP A 829 -29.51 21.51 -31.33
C ASP A 829 -30.55 20.55 -31.93
N ALA A 830 -30.12 19.48 -32.61
CA ALA A 830 -30.99 18.47 -33.20
C ALA A 830 -31.53 17.48 -32.15
N ASN A 831 -30.71 17.15 -31.14
CA ASN A 831 -31.04 16.23 -30.07
C ASN A 831 -30.81 16.88 -28.68
N PRO A 832 -31.72 17.77 -28.22
CA PRO A 832 -31.53 18.51 -26.97
C PRO A 832 -31.57 17.65 -25.70
N ALA A 833 -32.12 16.43 -25.79
CA ALA A 833 -32.14 15.48 -24.68
C ALA A 833 -30.81 14.70 -24.54
N GLY A 834 -29.94 14.77 -25.55
CA GLY A 834 -28.71 14.00 -25.69
C GLY A 834 -28.58 13.47 -27.11
N GLU A 835 -27.41 13.57 -27.73
CA GLU A 835 -27.13 12.97 -29.05
C GLU A 835 -26.23 11.73 -28.92
N ILE A 836 -25.23 11.80 -28.05
CA ILE A 836 -24.26 10.71 -27.80
C ILE A 836 -24.01 10.56 -26.30
N ARG A 837 -24.00 9.30 -25.84
CA ARG A 837 -23.78 8.92 -24.44
C ARG A 837 -22.67 7.89 -24.30
N GLY A 838 -21.90 7.97 -23.22
CA GLY A 838 -20.87 6.99 -22.87
C GLY A 838 -20.83 6.70 -21.38
N GLN A 839 -20.96 5.44 -20.99
CA GLN A 839 -20.86 5.03 -19.59
C GLN A 839 -19.40 5.07 -19.11
N ILE A 840 -19.15 5.66 -17.93
CA ILE A 840 -17.82 5.68 -17.31
C ILE A 840 -17.67 4.35 -16.56
N LEU A 841 -16.79 3.46 -17.04
CA LEU A 841 -16.58 2.12 -16.49
C LEU A 841 -15.10 1.90 -16.18
N THR A 842 -14.78 1.46 -14.96
CA THR A 842 -13.42 1.03 -14.62
C THR A 842 -13.14 -0.35 -15.19
N ASP A 843 -11.87 -0.74 -15.26
CA ASP A 843 -11.41 -2.01 -15.87
C ASP A 843 -12.00 -3.28 -15.21
N ASN A 844 -12.60 -3.14 -14.03
CA ASN A 844 -13.32 -4.22 -13.35
C ASN A 844 -14.68 -4.53 -13.98
N PHE A 845 -15.16 -3.71 -14.91
CA PHE A 845 -16.47 -3.88 -15.52
C PHE A 845 -16.37 -4.26 -16.99
N ILE A 846 -17.05 -5.33 -17.36
CA ILE A 846 -17.29 -5.69 -18.76
C ILE A 846 -18.73 -5.33 -19.08
N LEU A 847 -18.92 -4.45 -20.06
CA LEU A 847 -20.24 -4.14 -20.62
C LEU A 847 -20.48 -5.00 -21.85
N SER A 848 -21.62 -5.66 -21.90
CA SER A 848 -22.12 -6.39 -23.06
C SER A 848 -23.48 -5.81 -23.45
N THR A 849 -23.71 -5.61 -24.75
CA THR A 849 -25.02 -5.23 -25.29
C THR A 849 -25.48 -6.26 -26.31
N PHE A 850 -26.78 -6.49 -26.40
CA PHE A 850 -27.34 -7.50 -27.30
C PHE A 850 -28.77 -7.14 -27.71
N GLU A 851 -29.12 -7.50 -28.93
CA GLU A 851 -30.49 -7.37 -29.43
C GLU A 851 -31.28 -8.66 -29.20
N LEU A 852 -32.55 -8.51 -28.86
CA LEU A 852 -33.54 -9.58 -28.78
C LEU A 852 -34.47 -9.50 -29.98
N ALA A 853 -34.57 -10.60 -30.73
CA ALA A 853 -35.46 -10.71 -31.86
C ALA A 853 -36.13 -12.08 -31.93
N GLY A 854 -37.29 -12.16 -32.59
CA GLY A 854 -38.03 -13.41 -32.71
C GLY A 854 -37.36 -14.44 -33.61
N ASP A 855 -36.55 -14.01 -34.58
CA ASP A 855 -35.80 -14.91 -35.45
C ASP A 855 -34.64 -15.63 -34.74
N GLN A 856 -34.19 -15.10 -33.60
CA GLN A 856 -33.20 -15.72 -32.72
C GLN A 856 -33.80 -16.83 -31.83
N GLU A 857 -35.13 -16.96 -31.73
CA GLU A 857 -35.78 -18.05 -30.99
C GLU A 857 -35.47 -19.43 -31.61
N ALA A 858 -35.55 -20.48 -30.79
CA ALA A 858 -35.36 -21.85 -31.25
C ALA A 858 -36.60 -22.73 -30.93
N PRO A 859 -37.52 -22.96 -31.90
CA PRO A 859 -37.49 -22.51 -33.29
C PRO A 859 -37.87 -21.01 -33.45
N PRO A 860 -37.49 -20.36 -34.58
CA PRO A 860 -37.77 -18.94 -34.83
C PRO A 860 -39.26 -18.57 -34.76
N VAL A 861 -39.55 -17.40 -34.20
CA VAL A 861 -40.88 -16.81 -34.04
C VAL A 861 -41.02 -15.60 -34.98
N ALA A 862 -42.08 -15.57 -35.79
CA ALA A 862 -42.40 -14.40 -36.61
C ALA A 862 -43.16 -13.37 -35.76
N THR A 863 -42.47 -12.33 -35.32
CA THR A 863 -43.03 -11.20 -34.55
C THR A 863 -42.37 -9.88 -34.98
N GLU A 864 -43.05 -8.77 -34.72
CA GLU A 864 -42.50 -7.41 -34.86
C GLU A 864 -41.93 -6.91 -33.52
N ALA A 865 -42.03 -7.72 -32.46
CA ALA A 865 -41.43 -7.44 -31.17
C ALA A 865 -39.91 -7.51 -31.27
N SER A 866 -39.24 -6.58 -30.60
CA SER A 866 -37.79 -6.55 -30.45
C SER A 866 -37.41 -6.10 -29.04
N GLY A 867 -36.15 -6.22 -28.68
CA GLY A 867 -35.63 -5.61 -27.46
C GLY A 867 -34.15 -5.34 -27.54
N ASN A 868 -33.67 -4.43 -26.71
CA ASN A 868 -32.26 -4.14 -26.54
C ASN A 868 -31.87 -4.42 -25.10
N GLY A 869 -30.82 -5.20 -24.91
CA GLY A 869 -30.31 -5.63 -23.62
C GLY A 869 -28.93 -5.10 -23.35
N TYR A 870 -28.67 -4.81 -22.07
CA TYR A 870 -27.38 -4.45 -21.52
C TYR A 870 -27.08 -5.37 -20.36
N VAL A 871 -25.86 -5.86 -20.28
CA VAL A 871 -25.32 -6.64 -19.18
C VAL A 871 -24.02 -5.99 -18.73
N LEU A 872 -23.96 -5.65 -17.45
CA LEU A 872 -22.74 -5.17 -16.80
C LEU A 872 -22.24 -6.26 -15.86
N MET A 873 -21.00 -6.70 -16.08
CA MET A 873 -20.34 -7.77 -15.33
C MET A 873 -19.20 -7.19 -14.52
N ASP A 874 -19.26 -7.33 -13.20
CA ASP A 874 -18.19 -6.95 -12.28
C ASP A 874 -17.24 -8.14 -12.09
N THR A 875 -16.04 -8.06 -12.66
CA THR A 875 -15.02 -9.12 -12.60
C THR A 875 -14.35 -9.22 -11.24
N ALA A 876 -14.43 -8.16 -10.41
CA ALA A 876 -13.86 -8.15 -9.07
C ALA A 876 -14.80 -8.81 -8.04
N THR A 877 -16.11 -8.60 -8.17
CA THR A 877 -17.12 -9.15 -7.23
C THR A 877 -17.90 -10.33 -7.77
N LEU A 878 -17.72 -10.69 -9.05
CA LEU A 878 -18.54 -11.65 -9.81
C LEU A 878 -20.03 -11.26 -9.82
N GLY A 879 -20.30 -9.96 -9.75
CA GLY A 879 -21.64 -9.38 -9.78
C GLY A 879 -22.16 -9.26 -11.21
N LEU A 880 -23.45 -9.55 -11.39
CA LEU A 880 -24.16 -9.36 -12.65
C LEU A 880 -25.27 -8.32 -12.50
N GLU A 881 -25.32 -7.38 -13.43
CA GLU A 881 -26.45 -6.47 -13.64
C GLU A 881 -26.95 -6.62 -15.08
N LEU A 882 -28.28 -6.61 -15.27
CA LEU A 882 -28.89 -6.77 -16.57
C LEU A 882 -30.13 -5.90 -16.69
N THR A 883 -30.28 -5.19 -17.81
CA THR A 883 -31.50 -4.48 -18.18
C THR A 883 -31.85 -4.75 -19.63
N VAL A 884 -33.13 -5.03 -19.93
CA VAL A 884 -33.67 -5.20 -21.27
C VAL A 884 -34.87 -4.30 -21.47
N VAL A 885 -34.87 -3.53 -22.55
CA VAL A 885 -35.98 -2.68 -22.98
C VAL A 885 -36.61 -3.29 -24.22
N THR A 886 -37.91 -3.58 -24.15
CA THR A 886 -38.66 -4.22 -25.23
C THR A 886 -39.50 -3.21 -26.02
N ASN A 887 -39.65 -3.45 -27.32
CA ASN A 887 -40.44 -2.65 -28.24
C ASN A 887 -41.47 -3.54 -28.93
N ASN A 888 -42.69 -3.02 -29.12
CA ASN A 888 -43.80 -3.72 -29.78
C ASN A 888 -44.17 -5.09 -29.18
N LEU A 889 -43.80 -5.36 -27.93
CA LEU A 889 -44.12 -6.61 -27.24
C LEU A 889 -45.47 -6.48 -26.51
N GLU A 890 -46.49 -7.22 -26.96
CA GLU A 890 -47.81 -7.22 -26.34
C GLU A 890 -47.99 -8.41 -25.38
N GLN A 891 -48.60 -8.18 -24.21
CA GLN A 891 -48.94 -9.24 -23.24
C GLN A 891 -47.73 -10.08 -22.80
N ALA A 892 -46.62 -9.41 -22.53
CA ALA A 892 -45.44 -10.03 -21.93
C ALA A 892 -45.81 -10.69 -20.58
N SER A 893 -45.16 -11.79 -20.27
CA SER A 893 -45.56 -12.68 -19.16
C SER A 893 -44.43 -12.97 -18.17
N VAL A 894 -43.24 -13.34 -18.65
CA VAL A 894 -42.04 -13.61 -17.84
C VAL A 894 -40.80 -13.37 -18.70
N GLY A 895 -39.68 -13.03 -18.06
CA GLY A 895 -38.36 -12.95 -18.69
C GLY A 895 -37.33 -13.76 -17.89
N HIS A 896 -36.37 -14.38 -18.57
CA HIS A 896 -35.33 -15.19 -17.94
C HIS A 896 -33.98 -15.06 -18.65
N ILE A 897 -32.90 -15.31 -17.92
CA ILE A 897 -31.62 -15.73 -18.46
C ILE A 897 -31.61 -17.27 -18.50
N HIS A 898 -31.15 -17.85 -19.59
CA HIS A 898 -31.03 -19.29 -19.80
C HIS A 898 -29.58 -19.71 -20.06
N SER A 899 -29.26 -20.96 -19.73
CA SER A 899 -27.93 -21.57 -19.97
C SER A 899 -27.93 -22.40 -21.25
N ALA A 900 -27.64 -21.76 -22.38
CA ALA A 900 -27.19 -22.43 -23.60
C ALA A 900 -26.52 -21.45 -24.57
N ARG A 901 -25.77 -22.02 -25.52
CA ARG A 901 -25.18 -21.32 -26.67
C ARG A 901 -26.22 -21.02 -27.76
N ILE A 902 -25.79 -20.30 -28.80
CA ILE A 902 -26.63 -19.81 -29.89
C ILE A 902 -27.40 -20.94 -30.58
N GLY A 903 -28.71 -20.76 -30.74
CA GLY A 903 -29.60 -21.70 -31.44
C GLY A 903 -29.88 -23.00 -30.70
N VAL A 904 -29.52 -23.11 -29.42
CA VAL A 904 -29.88 -24.23 -28.53
C VAL A 904 -30.77 -23.70 -27.40
N ASN A 905 -31.78 -24.48 -27.01
CA ASN A 905 -32.62 -24.16 -25.84
C ASN A 905 -31.94 -24.60 -24.55
N GLY A 906 -31.82 -23.68 -23.60
CA GLY A 906 -31.21 -23.91 -22.29
C GLY A 906 -32.22 -24.02 -21.16
N GLY A 907 -31.78 -24.54 -20.01
CA GLY A 907 -32.53 -24.42 -18.76
C GLY A 907 -32.54 -22.97 -18.26
N ILE A 908 -33.53 -22.61 -17.43
CA ILE A 908 -33.60 -21.30 -16.78
C ILE A 908 -32.44 -21.19 -15.78
N PHE A 909 -31.69 -20.09 -15.87
CA PHE A 909 -30.61 -19.71 -14.96
C PHE A 909 -31.10 -18.69 -13.93
N LEU A 910 -31.55 -17.51 -14.39
CA LEU A 910 -32.07 -16.43 -13.55
C LEU A 910 -33.41 -15.92 -14.09
N ALA A 911 -34.28 -15.42 -13.21
CA ALA A 911 -35.52 -14.77 -13.60
C ALA A 911 -35.35 -13.25 -13.59
N LEU A 912 -35.96 -12.59 -14.58
CA LEU A 912 -35.98 -11.13 -14.68
C LEU A 912 -37.22 -10.56 -13.99
N GLU A 913 -37.05 -9.40 -13.38
CA GLU A 913 -38.14 -8.60 -12.81
C GLU A 913 -38.63 -7.61 -13.86
N GLN A 914 -39.94 -7.54 -14.07
CA GLN A 914 -40.55 -6.52 -14.92
C GLN A 914 -40.76 -5.25 -14.10
N SER A 915 -40.42 -4.09 -14.66
CA SER A 915 -40.64 -2.80 -13.99
C SER A 915 -42.12 -2.52 -13.77
N GLU A 916 -42.47 -2.06 -12.57
CA GLU A 916 -43.83 -1.59 -12.23
C GLU A 916 -44.13 -0.20 -12.82
N GLU A 917 -43.09 0.57 -13.16
CA GLU A 917 -43.22 1.94 -13.68
C GLU A 917 -43.25 1.97 -15.21
N GLU A 918 -42.51 1.07 -15.86
CA GLU A 918 -42.39 0.98 -17.32
C GLU A 918 -42.47 -0.49 -17.75
N GLU A 919 -43.66 -0.97 -18.15
CA GLU A 919 -43.91 -2.39 -18.49
C GLU A 919 -43.01 -2.95 -19.63
N SER A 920 -42.32 -2.07 -20.37
CA SER A 920 -41.37 -2.43 -21.41
C SER A 920 -39.99 -2.85 -20.89
N VAL A 921 -39.68 -2.59 -19.61
CA VAL A 921 -38.35 -2.77 -19.01
C VAL A 921 -38.31 -4.02 -18.12
N TRP A 922 -37.25 -4.81 -18.30
CA TRP A 922 -36.97 -6.04 -17.56
C TRP A 922 -35.55 -5.99 -17.00
N SER A 923 -35.33 -6.38 -15.75
CA SER A 923 -34.01 -6.26 -15.14
C SER A 923 -33.70 -7.37 -14.13
N LEU A 924 -32.42 -7.43 -13.75
CA LEU A 924 -31.99 -8.11 -12.52
C LEU A 924 -31.74 -7.06 -11.41
N PRO A 925 -31.83 -7.46 -10.13
CA PRO A 925 -31.31 -6.65 -9.05
C PRO A 925 -29.82 -6.33 -9.26
N GLU A 926 -29.42 -5.12 -8.86
CA GLU A 926 -28.04 -4.66 -8.90
C GLU A 926 -27.10 -5.63 -8.15
N ALA A 927 -25.94 -5.90 -8.73
CA ALA A 927 -24.90 -6.77 -8.18
C ALA A 927 -25.40 -8.17 -7.79
N THR A 928 -26.19 -8.81 -8.67
CA THR A 928 -26.62 -10.21 -8.46
C THR A 928 -25.38 -11.12 -8.45
N PRO A 929 -25.03 -11.76 -7.31
CA PRO A 929 -23.76 -12.49 -7.20
C PRO A 929 -23.81 -13.81 -7.96
N LEU A 930 -22.78 -14.11 -8.74
CA LEU A 930 -22.61 -15.37 -9.46
C LEU A 930 -21.54 -16.26 -8.81
N ALA A 931 -21.65 -17.57 -9.02
CA ALA A 931 -20.52 -18.47 -8.79
C ALA A 931 -19.52 -18.34 -9.94
N GLN A 932 -18.22 -18.51 -9.67
CA GLN A 932 -17.15 -18.39 -10.68
C GLN A 932 -17.47 -19.17 -11.97
N ALA A 933 -17.86 -20.43 -11.86
CA ALA A 933 -18.19 -21.26 -13.02
C ALA A 933 -19.36 -20.71 -13.87
N ASP A 934 -20.34 -20.06 -13.25
CA ASP A 934 -21.45 -19.44 -13.97
C ASP A 934 -21.04 -18.13 -14.64
N PHE A 935 -20.11 -17.39 -14.02
CA PHE A 935 -19.49 -16.18 -14.58
C PHE A 935 -18.59 -16.55 -15.76
N ASP A 936 -17.79 -17.61 -15.65
CA ASP A 936 -16.96 -18.13 -16.75
C ASP A 936 -17.82 -18.57 -17.94
N ASP A 937 -18.94 -19.27 -17.68
CA ASP A 937 -19.88 -19.63 -18.74
C ASP A 937 -20.50 -18.39 -19.41
N LEU A 938 -20.73 -17.31 -18.66
CA LEU A 938 -21.24 -16.05 -19.19
C LEU A 938 -20.22 -15.39 -20.11
N LEU A 939 -18.95 -15.32 -19.68
CA LEU A 939 -17.82 -14.85 -20.49
C LEU A 939 -17.52 -15.74 -21.69
N ALA A 940 -17.92 -17.02 -21.64
CA ALA A 940 -17.82 -17.95 -22.76
C ALA A 940 -19.02 -17.87 -23.73
N GLY A 941 -19.93 -16.90 -23.56
CA GLY A 941 -21.10 -16.70 -24.43
C GLY A 941 -22.18 -17.79 -24.28
N ALA A 942 -22.21 -18.53 -23.18
CA ALA A 942 -23.12 -19.66 -22.97
C ALA A 942 -24.45 -19.28 -22.26
N LYS A 943 -24.81 -17.99 -22.26
CA LYS A 943 -26.02 -17.45 -21.63
C LYS A 943 -26.82 -16.58 -22.61
N TYR A 944 -28.15 -16.65 -22.53
CA TYR A 944 -29.04 -15.82 -23.37
C TYR A 944 -30.24 -15.33 -22.58
N VAL A 945 -30.77 -14.16 -22.95
CA VAL A 945 -32.04 -13.64 -22.43
C VAL A 945 -33.18 -14.07 -23.32
N ASN A 946 -34.31 -14.41 -22.70
CA ASN A 946 -35.56 -14.72 -23.38
C ASN A 946 -36.73 -14.03 -22.68
N ILE A 947 -37.61 -13.41 -23.46
CA ILE A 947 -38.84 -12.80 -22.95
C ILE A 947 -40.05 -13.47 -23.61
N HIS A 948 -40.99 -13.89 -22.76
CA HIS A 948 -42.15 -14.68 -23.13
C HIS A 948 -43.41 -13.83 -23.13
N SER A 949 -44.34 -14.09 -24.05
CA SER A 949 -45.68 -13.49 -24.04
C SER A 949 -46.78 -14.55 -23.86
N GLN A 950 -48.01 -14.10 -23.67
CA GLN A 950 -49.16 -15.00 -23.68
C GLN A 950 -49.33 -15.74 -25.04
N ALA A 951 -48.96 -15.09 -26.15
CA ALA A 951 -49.04 -15.67 -27.48
C ALA A 951 -47.93 -16.70 -27.74
N ASN A 952 -46.74 -16.46 -27.17
CA ASN A 952 -45.57 -17.32 -27.31
C ASN A 952 -45.00 -17.71 -25.92
N PRO A 953 -45.63 -18.65 -25.19
CA PRO A 953 -45.20 -19.02 -23.84
C PRO A 953 -43.83 -19.71 -23.77
N ALA A 954 -43.33 -20.22 -24.89
CA ALA A 954 -41.99 -20.82 -24.98
C ALA A 954 -40.87 -19.79 -25.17
N GLY A 955 -41.22 -18.53 -25.47
CA GLY A 955 -40.32 -17.43 -25.80
C GLY A 955 -40.85 -16.68 -27.03
N GLU A 956 -40.89 -15.35 -26.98
CA GLU A 956 -41.26 -14.51 -28.15
C GLU A 956 -40.02 -13.87 -28.80
N ILE A 957 -39.10 -13.38 -27.97
CA ILE A 957 -37.84 -12.76 -28.40
C ILE A 957 -36.68 -13.28 -27.55
N ARG A 958 -35.55 -13.55 -28.20
CA ARG A 958 -34.32 -14.03 -27.60
C ARG A 958 -33.13 -13.20 -28.05
N GLY A 959 -32.15 -13.00 -27.14
CA GLY A 959 -30.85 -12.39 -27.44
C GLY A 959 -29.73 -13.12 -26.70
N GLN A 960 -28.66 -13.50 -27.41
CA GLN A 960 -27.48 -14.12 -26.79
C GLN A 960 -26.63 -13.05 -26.09
N ILE A 961 -26.15 -13.33 -24.87
CA ILE A 961 -25.21 -12.44 -24.18
C ILE A 961 -23.82 -12.79 -24.65
N LEU A 962 -23.15 -11.86 -25.34
CA LEU A 962 -21.81 -12.00 -25.89
C LEU A 962 -20.99 -10.77 -25.48
N THR A 963 -19.77 -11.00 -25.02
CA THR A 963 -18.77 -9.96 -24.77
C THR A 963 -18.05 -9.54 -26.06
N ASP A 964 -17.36 -8.42 -26.05
CA ASP A 964 -16.78 -7.79 -27.26
C ASP A 964 -15.65 -8.61 -27.91
N ASN A 965 -15.10 -9.59 -27.20
CA ASN A 965 -14.19 -10.59 -27.75
C ASN A 965 -14.87 -11.57 -28.72
N PHE A 966 -16.20 -11.57 -28.81
CA PHE A 966 -16.94 -12.39 -29.76
C PHE A 966 -17.28 -11.63 -31.05
N SER A 967 -17.03 -12.27 -32.20
CA SER A 967 -17.59 -11.86 -33.49
C SER A 967 -18.58 -12.91 -33.98
N LEU A 968 -19.85 -12.51 -34.11
CA LEU A 968 -20.93 -13.37 -34.62
C LEU A 968 -21.28 -12.98 -36.05
N SER A 969 -21.31 -13.96 -36.95
CA SER A 969 -21.78 -13.78 -38.33
C SER A 969 -22.79 -14.85 -38.68
N THR A 970 -23.91 -14.45 -39.27
CA THR A 970 -24.93 -15.37 -39.80
C THR A 970 -24.94 -15.35 -41.32
N PHE A 971 -25.24 -16.50 -41.94
CA PHE A 971 -25.20 -16.65 -43.38
C PHE A 971 -26.19 -17.68 -43.89
N VAL A 972 -26.57 -17.54 -45.16
CA VAL A 972 -27.46 -18.46 -45.88
C VAL A 972 -26.70 -19.18 -46.99
N LEU A 973 -26.96 -20.48 -47.13
CA LEU A 973 -26.38 -21.34 -48.14
C LEU A 973 -27.39 -21.64 -49.24
N SER A 974 -26.94 -21.58 -50.49
CA SER A 974 -27.76 -21.98 -51.65
C SER A 974 -26.88 -22.52 -52.78
N GLY A 975 -27.47 -23.34 -53.66
CA GLY A 975 -26.74 -23.84 -54.84
C GLY A 975 -26.36 -22.72 -55.82
N GLY A 976 -27.10 -21.61 -55.83
CA GLY A 976 -26.78 -20.43 -56.64
C GLY A 976 -25.49 -19.72 -56.23
N GLN A 977 -25.02 -19.93 -55.00
CA GLN A 977 -23.78 -19.35 -54.48
C GLN A 977 -22.56 -20.25 -54.74
N GLU A 978 -22.74 -21.52 -55.14
CA GLU A 978 -21.63 -22.41 -55.50
C GLU A 978 -20.82 -21.91 -56.70
N VAL A 979 -19.57 -22.32 -56.80
CA VAL A 979 -18.68 -21.92 -57.91
C VAL A 979 -18.10 -23.15 -58.61
N PRO A 980 -18.63 -23.53 -59.80
CA PRO A 980 -19.77 -22.94 -60.51
C PRO A 980 -21.14 -23.21 -59.86
N ALA A 981 -22.13 -22.33 -60.11
CA ALA A 981 -23.46 -22.42 -59.52
C ALA A 981 -24.18 -23.75 -59.85
N VAL A 982 -24.85 -24.31 -58.86
CA VAL A 982 -25.60 -25.57 -58.91
C VAL A 982 -27.10 -25.28 -58.83
N VAL A 983 -27.88 -25.95 -59.69
CA VAL A 983 -29.35 -25.90 -59.59
C VAL A 983 -29.78 -26.91 -58.54
N SER A 984 -30.08 -26.43 -57.34
CA SER A 984 -30.52 -27.23 -56.20
C SER A 984 -31.69 -26.56 -55.50
N GLU A 985 -32.62 -27.36 -54.99
CA GLU A 985 -33.65 -26.92 -54.05
C GLU A 985 -33.14 -26.95 -52.59
N ALA A 986 -31.96 -27.55 -52.36
CA ALA A 986 -31.33 -27.55 -51.06
C ALA A 986 -30.98 -26.13 -50.63
N SER A 987 -31.15 -25.86 -49.35
CA SER A 987 -30.78 -24.61 -48.71
C SER A 987 -30.12 -24.88 -47.38
N GLY A 988 -29.46 -23.88 -46.82
CA GLY A 988 -28.99 -23.96 -45.44
C GLY A 988 -28.92 -22.60 -44.81
N ASN A 989 -28.91 -22.57 -43.48
CA ASN A 989 -28.61 -21.38 -42.70
C ASN A 989 -27.51 -21.76 -41.72
N GLY A 990 -26.62 -20.84 -41.39
CA GLY A 990 -25.61 -21.08 -40.38
C GLY A 990 -25.15 -19.81 -39.71
N TYR A 991 -24.37 -20.00 -38.65
CA TYR A 991 -23.63 -18.94 -38.00
C TYR A 991 -22.20 -19.39 -37.73
N VAL A 992 -21.30 -18.43 -37.63
CA VAL A 992 -19.95 -18.57 -37.07
C VAL A 992 -19.80 -17.58 -35.92
N LEU A 993 -19.24 -18.04 -34.81
CA LEU A 993 -18.90 -17.29 -33.63
C LEU A 993 -17.39 -17.46 -33.40
N LEU A 994 -16.65 -16.36 -33.43
CA LEU A 994 -15.20 -16.32 -33.21
C LEU A 994 -14.92 -15.69 -31.86
N ASN A 995 -14.04 -16.27 -31.05
CA ASN A 995 -13.60 -15.71 -29.78
C ASN A 995 -12.12 -15.29 -29.89
N SER A 996 -11.85 -13.98 -29.81
CA SER A 996 -10.50 -13.44 -29.95
C SER A 996 -9.60 -13.67 -28.73
N THR A 997 -10.17 -14.03 -27.58
CA THR A 997 -9.40 -14.28 -26.34
C THR A 997 -8.64 -15.60 -26.42
N ASP A 998 -9.28 -16.66 -26.91
CA ASP A 998 -8.69 -18.00 -26.97
C ASP A 998 -8.50 -18.53 -28.40
N LEU A 999 -8.82 -17.70 -29.41
CA LEU A 999 -8.78 -18.04 -30.84
C LEU A 999 -9.69 -19.22 -31.23
N SER A 1000 -10.76 -19.44 -30.47
CA SER A 1000 -11.71 -20.52 -30.73
C SER A 1000 -12.78 -20.13 -31.77
N VAL A 1001 -13.24 -21.12 -32.54
CA VAL A 1001 -14.35 -20.99 -33.50
C VAL A 1001 -15.48 -21.98 -33.20
N GLU A 1002 -16.68 -21.44 -33.02
CA GLU A 1002 -17.93 -22.20 -33.01
C GLU A 1002 -18.69 -21.91 -34.29
N MET A 1003 -18.97 -22.93 -35.09
CA MET A 1003 -19.77 -22.75 -36.31
C MET A 1003 -20.83 -23.82 -36.40
N ARG A 1004 -22.05 -23.42 -36.76
CA ARG A 1004 -23.17 -24.33 -36.95
C ARG A 1004 -23.86 -24.06 -38.28
N VAL A 1005 -24.12 -25.11 -39.06
CA VAL A 1005 -24.87 -25.05 -40.30
C VAL A 1005 -26.01 -26.06 -40.26
N ILE A 1006 -27.22 -25.60 -40.58
CA ILE A 1006 -28.42 -26.42 -40.67
C ILE A 1006 -28.83 -26.48 -42.14
N THR A 1007 -28.84 -27.68 -42.72
CA THR A 1007 -29.25 -27.89 -44.11
C THR A 1007 -30.74 -28.27 -44.20
N ARG A 1008 -31.37 -27.95 -45.31
CA ARG A 1008 -32.76 -28.32 -45.62
C ARG A 1008 -32.81 -28.91 -47.03
N ASP A 1009 -33.68 -29.91 -47.19
CA ASP A 1009 -33.89 -30.61 -48.46
C ASP A 1009 -32.60 -31.22 -49.06
N LEU A 1010 -31.69 -31.70 -48.18
CA LEU A 1010 -30.38 -32.26 -48.54
C LEU A 1010 -30.12 -33.62 -47.87
N ASP A 1011 -30.87 -34.64 -48.27
CA ASP A 1011 -30.84 -35.97 -47.65
C ASP A 1011 -29.55 -36.77 -47.92
N ASP A 1012 -28.79 -36.44 -48.98
CA ASP A 1012 -27.58 -37.14 -49.42
C ASP A 1012 -26.28 -36.37 -49.13
N ALA A 1013 -26.28 -35.45 -48.16
CA ALA A 1013 -25.10 -34.71 -47.74
C ALA A 1013 -23.95 -35.63 -47.27
N THR A 1014 -22.71 -35.27 -47.59
CA THR A 1014 -21.49 -36.10 -47.41
C THR A 1014 -20.36 -35.42 -46.63
N ALA A 1015 -20.21 -34.10 -46.72
CA ALA A 1015 -19.18 -33.34 -46.01
C ALA A 1015 -19.53 -31.84 -45.99
N ALA A 1016 -18.95 -31.08 -45.08
CA ALA A 1016 -19.01 -29.62 -45.08
C ALA A 1016 -17.67 -29.01 -44.65
N HIS A 1017 -17.26 -27.91 -45.29
CA HIS A 1017 -15.95 -27.30 -45.08
C HIS A 1017 -16.03 -25.78 -45.00
N ILE A 1018 -15.09 -25.19 -44.29
CA ILE A 1018 -14.80 -23.75 -44.33
C ILE A 1018 -13.62 -23.53 -45.29
N HIS A 1019 -13.72 -22.50 -46.11
CA HIS A 1019 -12.69 -22.10 -47.06
C HIS A 1019 -12.35 -20.61 -46.91
N SER A 1020 -11.11 -20.27 -47.27
CA SER A 1020 -10.66 -18.87 -47.37
C SER A 1020 -10.64 -18.42 -48.83
N ALA A 1021 -11.69 -17.71 -49.25
CA ALA A 1021 -11.74 -16.96 -50.50
C ALA A 1021 -12.97 -16.04 -50.55
N VAL A 1022 -12.78 -14.88 -51.19
CA VAL A 1022 -13.84 -13.90 -51.43
C VAL A 1022 -14.99 -14.49 -52.28
N ALA A 1023 -16.14 -13.81 -52.25
CA ALA A 1023 -17.33 -14.22 -52.99
C ALA A 1023 -17.02 -14.41 -54.50
N GLY A 1024 -17.39 -15.58 -55.04
CA GLY A 1024 -17.19 -15.92 -56.45
C GLY A 1024 -15.89 -16.65 -56.78
N GLU A 1025 -14.99 -16.85 -55.82
CA GLU A 1025 -13.76 -17.66 -55.97
C GLU A 1025 -13.78 -18.91 -55.10
N ASN A 1026 -13.02 -19.95 -55.48
CA ASN A 1026 -12.82 -21.15 -54.67
C ASN A 1026 -11.48 -21.02 -53.91
N GLY A 1027 -11.50 -21.31 -52.61
CA GLY A 1027 -10.36 -21.16 -51.71
C GLY A 1027 -9.81 -22.48 -51.18
N ASP A 1028 -8.70 -22.42 -50.44
CA ASP A 1028 -8.18 -23.56 -49.69
C ASP A 1028 -9.08 -23.86 -48.47
N ILE A 1029 -9.15 -25.13 -48.06
CA ILE A 1029 -9.91 -25.56 -46.88
C ILE A 1029 -9.17 -25.10 -45.62
N LEU A 1030 -9.87 -24.38 -44.76
CA LEU A 1030 -9.40 -24.01 -43.41
C LEU A 1030 -9.72 -25.11 -42.39
N PHE A 1031 -10.97 -25.57 -42.34
CA PHE A 1031 -11.42 -26.56 -41.36
C PHE A 1031 -12.62 -27.39 -41.85
N PHE A 1032 -12.83 -28.57 -41.27
CA PHE A 1032 -13.92 -29.51 -41.59
C PHE A 1032 -15.02 -29.46 -40.53
N LEU A 1033 -16.29 -29.48 -40.93
CA LEU A 1033 -17.38 -29.63 -39.98
C LEU A 1033 -17.74 -31.10 -39.74
N GLY A 1034 -17.95 -31.44 -38.49
CA GLY A 1034 -18.57 -32.69 -38.08
C GLY A 1034 -20.06 -32.65 -38.32
N ARG A 1035 -20.62 -33.79 -38.73
CA ARG A 1035 -22.08 -33.97 -38.83
C ARG A 1035 -22.62 -34.46 -37.49
N ASP A 1036 -23.62 -33.79 -36.95
CA ASP A 1036 -24.26 -34.18 -35.70
C ASP A 1036 -25.36 -35.22 -35.96
N GLU A 1037 -24.95 -36.49 -36.12
CA GLU A 1037 -25.87 -37.59 -36.38
C GLU A 1037 -26.73 -37.98 -35.16
N GLU A 1038 -26.38 -37.52 -33.96
CA GLU A 1038 -27.11 -37.84 -32.72
C GLU A 1038 -28.30 -36.91 -32.47
N VAL A 1039 -28.18 -35.63 -32.84
CA VAL A 1039 -29.25 -34.63 -32.65
C VAL A 1039 -30.13 -34.49 -33.89
N ASP A 1040 -29.55 -34.25 -35.07
CA ASP A 1040 -30.27 -34.18 -36.35
C ASP A 1040 -29.27 -34.27 -37.52
N PRO A 1041 -29.41 -35.23 -38.45
CA PRO A 1041 -28.48 -35.41 -39.56
C PRO A 1041 -28.38 -34.22 -40.53
N ASN A 1042 -29.19 -33.18 -40.37
CA ASN A 1042 -29.07 -31.93 -41.12
C ASN A 1042 -28.13 -30.90 -40.46
N PHE A 1043 -27.58 -31.21 -39.30
CA PHE A 1043 -26.74 -30.31 -38.52
C PHE A 1043 -25.26 -30.59 -38.74
N TRP A 1044 -24.51 -29.54 -39.02
CA TRP A 1044 -23.07 -29.54 -39.16
C TRP A 1044 -22.49 -28.58 -38.13
N THR A 1045 -21.42 -28.99 -37.45
CA THR A 1045 -20.81 -28.23 -36.36
C THR A 1045 -19.30 -28.31 -36.40
N SER A 1046 -18.61 -27.26 -35.95
CA SER A 1046 -17.22 -27.42 -35.50
C SER A 1046 -17.19 -28.26 -34.21
N SER A 1047 -16.02 -28.80 -33.84
CA SER A 1047 -15.84 -29.23 -32.45
C SER A 1047 -15.99 -28.02 -31.55
N VAL A 1048 -16.64 -28.20 -30.40
CA VAL A 1048 -16.78 -27.14 -29.39
C VAL A 1048 -15.38 -26.59 -29.08
N ASP A 1049 -15.26 -25.26 -29.11
CA ASP A 1049 -14.02 -24.49 -28.88
C ASP A 1049 -12.85 -24.94 -29.78
N ALA A 1050 -13.11 -25.16 -31.07
CA ALA A 1050 -12.06 -25.50 -32.02
C ALA A 1050 -11.03 -24.36 -32.13
N LEU A 1051 -9.81 -24.59 -31.63
CA LEU A 1051 -8.71 -23.63 -31.71
C LEU A 1051 -8.17 -23.53 -33.14
N LEU A 1052 -8.04 -22.31 -33.64
CA LEU A 1052 -7.38 -22.03 -34.91
C LEU A 1052 -5.92 -21.61 -34.69
N ALA A 1053 -5.08 -21.87 -35.70
CA ALA A 1053 -3.79 -21.19 -35.77
C ALA A 1053 -4.04 -19.68 -35.96
N GLU A 1054 -3.19 -18.85 -35.36
CA GLU A 1054 -3.33 -17.39 -35.33
C GLU A 1054 -3.53 -16.80 -36.73
N GLU A 1055 -2.78 -17.27 -37.73
CA GLU A 1055 -2.94 -16.78 -39.11
C GLU A 1055 -4.29 -17.16 -39.74
N ALA A 1056 -4.85 -18.32 -39.38
CA ALA A 1056 -6.16 -18.75 -39.87
C ALA A 1056 -7.29 -17.98 -39.18
N PHE A 1057 -7.14 -17.69 -37.88
CA PHE A 1057 -8.09 -16.87 -37.13
C PHE A 1057 -8.11 -15.43 -37.66
N ALA A 1058 -6.94 -14.82 -37.87
CA ALA A 1058 -6.81 -13.50 -38.48
C ALA A 1058 -7.41 -13.45 -39.89
N ALA A 1059 -7.24 -14.51 -40.69
CA ALA A 1059 -7.89 -14.61 -42.01
C ALA A 1059 -9.42 -14.75 -41.92
N MET A 1060 -9.96 -15.37 -40.87
CA MET A 1060 -11.40 -15.43 -40.63
C MET A 1060 -11.98 -14.05 -40.25
N LEU A 1061 -11.27 -13.30 -39.40
CA LEU A 1061 -11.60 -11.92 -39.01
C LEU A 1061 -11.50 -10.92 -40.17
N ALA A 1062 -10.47 -11.03 -41.03
CA ALA A 1062 -10.28 -10.13 -42.17
C ALA A 1062 -11.38 -10.21 -43.24
N GLY A 1063 -12.28 -11.19 -43.14
CA GLY A 1063 -13.40 -11.40 -44.07
C GLY A 1063 -13.00 -12.14 -45.35
N GLY A 1064 -14.01 -12.58 -46.11
CA GLY A 1064 -13.79 -13.36 -47.34
C GLY A 1064 -13.66 -14.86 -47.10
N ASN A 1065 -14.50 -15.42 -46.24
CA ASN A 1065 -14.55 -16.87 -45.98
C ASN A 1065 -15.93 -17.42 -46.33
N TYR A 1066 -15.99 -18.68 -46.74
CA TYR A 1066 -17.26 -19.33 -47.06
C TYR A 1066 -17.33 -20.74 -46.50
N VAL A 1067 -18.55 -21.18 -46.26
CA VAL A 1067 -18.86 -22.58 -45.99
C VAL A 1067 -19.53 -23.21 -47.19
N ASN A 1068 -19.20 -24.46 -47.48
CA ASN A 1068 -19.93 -25.27 -48.44
C ASN A 1068 -20.33 -26.62 -47.85
N VAL A 1069 -21.43 -27.19 -48.35
CA VAL A 1069 -21.88 -28.54 -48.02
C VAL A 1069 -21.96 -29.36 -49.30
N HIS A 1070 -21.38 -30.55 -49.27
CA HIS A 1070 -21.24 -31.48 -50.39
C HIS A 1070 -22.30 -32.57 -50.30
N SER A 1071 -22.77 -33.07 -51.45
CA SER A 1071 -23.70 -34.20 -51.53
C SER A 1071 -23.13 -35.34 -52.39
N GLN A 1072 -23.79 -36.50 -52.39
CA GLN A 1072 -23.44 -37.57 -53.35
C GLN A 1072 -23.66 -37.12 -54.80
N THR A 1073 -24.66 -36.27 -55.01
CA THR A 1073 -25.05 -35.75 -56.33
C THR A 1073 -24.10 -34.67 -56.83
N ASN A 1074 -23.63 -33.78 -55.94
CA ASN A 1074 -22.66 -32.72 -56.23
C ASN A 1074 -21.45 -32.81 -55.27
N PRO A 1075 -20.48 -33.70 -55.55
CA PRO A 1075 -19.32 -33.92 -54.67
C PRO A 1075 -18.37 -32.73 -54.57
N SER A 1076 -18.45 -31.76 -55.50
CA SER A 1076 -17.65 -30.54 -55.47
C SER A 1076 -18.27 -29.40 -54.63
N GLY A 1077 -19.52 -29.57 -54.17
CA GLY A 1077 -20.31 -28.57 -53.43
C GLY A 1077 -21.74 -28.55 -53.97
N GLU A 1078 -22.74 -28.67 -53.09
CA GLU A 1078 -24.17 -28.55 -53.42
C GLU A 1078 -24.69 -27.15 -53.08
N ILE A 1079 -24.33 -26.64 -51.91
CA ILE A 1079 -24.77 -25.34 -51.38
C ILE A 1079 -23.61 -24.62 -50.69
N ARG A 1080 -23.44 -23.32 -50.99
CA ARG A 1080 -22.41 -22.44 -50.43
C ARG A 1080 -23.02 -21.20 -49.77
N GLY A 1081 -22.39 -20.71 -48.71
CA GLY A 1081 -22.72 -19.46 -48.03
C GLY A 1081 -21.45 -18.67 -47.70
N GLN A 1082 -21.40 -17.41 -48.10
CA GLN A 1082 -20.31 -16.50 -47.70
C GLN A 1082 -20.62 -15.89 -46.34
N PHE A 1083 -19.60 -15.73 -45.51
CA PHE A 1083 -19.70 -15.00 -44.26
C PHE A 1083 -18.56 -14.00 -44.11
N PHE A 1084 -18.84 -12.95 -43.36
CA PHE A 1084 -17.91 -11.91 -42.97
C PHE A 1084 -18.00 -11.84 -41.46
N ALA A 1085 -16.86 -11.89 -40.78
CA ALA A 1085 -16.83 -11.45 -39.40
C ALA A 1085 -17.19 -9.96 -39.44
N GLU A 1086 -18.46 -9.64 -39.21
CA GLU A 1086 -18.79 -8.32 -38.73
C GLU A 1086 -18.21 -8.32 -37.32
N SER A 1087 -17.30 -7.39 -37.03
CA SER A 1087 -17.13 -7.00 -35.65
C SER A 1087 -18.54 -6.68 -35.16
N LEU A 1088 -19.02 -7.37 -34.12
CA LEU A 1088 -20.03 -6.76 -33.28
C LEU A 1088 -19.38 -5.45 -32.86
N GLN A 1089 -19.72 -4.34 -33.52
CA GLN A 1089 -19.25 -3.02 -33.09
C GLN A 1089 -20.06 -2.66 -31.86
N LEU A 1090 -19.79 -3.34 -30.75
CA LEU A 1090 -19.32 -2.59 -29.62
C LEU A 1090 -17.85 -2.38 -29.89
N SER A 1091 -17.47 -1.12 -29.93
CA SER A 1091 -16.10 -0.69 -30.04
C SER A 1091 -15.17 -1.57 -29.21
N SER A 1092 -14.41 -2.44 -29.89
CA SER A 1092 -13.01 -2.59 -29.49
C SER A 1092 -12.46 -1.17 -29.36
N ALA A 1093 -11.52 -0.91 -28.46
CA ALA A 1093 -10.67 0.25 -28.65
C ALA A 1093 -10.09 0.13 -30.09
N PRO A 1094 -10.35 1.09 -30.99
CA PRO A 1094 -9.16 1.65 -31.62
C PRO A 1094 -9.28 3.14 -31.95
N ALA A 1095 -8.09 3.71 -32.11
CA ALA A 1095 -7.76 4.87 -32.90
C ALA A 1095 -8.29 6.26 -32.49
N PHE A 1096 -7.52 6.97 -31.64
CA PHE A 1096 -7.51 8.44 -31.58
C PHE A 1096 -7.14 9.02 -32.96
N ASP A 1097 -8.13 9.29 -33.81
CA ASP A 1097 -7.94 10.00 -35.08
C ASP A 1097 -8.24 11.50 -34.90
N ILE A 1098 -7.18 12.31 -34.84
CA ILE A 1098 -7.28 13.78 -34.82
C ILE A 1098 -7.13 14.31 -36.26
N PRO A 1099 -8.18 14.86 -36.90
CA PRO A 1099 -8.06 15.37 -38.26
C PRO A 1099 -7.29 16.71 -38.29
N ARG A 1100 -6.14 16.73 -38.97
CA ARG A 1100 -5.45 18.00 -39.35
C ARG A 1100 -6.07 18.63 -40.59
N VAL A 1101 -6.45 19.91 -40.46
CA VAL A 1101 -6.88 20.79 -41.55
C VAL A 1101 -5.76 21.06 -42.57
N ALA A 1102 -5.99 20.73 -43.86
CA ALA A 1102 -5.46 21.49 -45.01
C ALA A 1102 -6.21 21.20 -46.33
N ALA A 1103 -7.11 22.13 -46.70
CA ALA A 1103 -7.52 22.59 -48.04
C ALA A 1103 -7.68 21.65 -49.27
N ALA A 1104 -8.96 21.56 -49.70
CA ALA A 1104 -9.51 21.80 -51.05
C ALA A 1104 -9.75 20.66 -52.08
N ASP A 1105 -10.98 20.73 -52.61
CA ASP A 1105 -11.54 20.31 -53.91
C ASP A 1105 -12.05 18.87 -54.14
N SER A 1106 -13.37 18.75 -53.91
CA SER A 1106 -14.41 18.45 -54.91
C SER A 1106 -14.78 16.99 -55.29
N GLU A 1107 -16.10 16.79 -55.21
CA GLU A 1107 -17.02 15.93 -55.97
C GLU A 1107 -17.24 14.46 -55.54
N ALA A 1108 -18.53 14.20 -55.30
CA ALA A 1108 -19.16 13.04 -54.70
C ALA A 1108 -19.50 11.92 -55.70
N ILE A 1109 -19.91 10.76 -55.15
CA ILE A 1109 -21.18 10.03 -55.40
C ILE A 1109 -20.93 8.52 -55.28
N PHE A 1110 -21.71 7.81 -54.44
CA PHE A 1110 -22.50 6.60 -54.75
C PHE A 1110 -23.39 6.20 -53.55
N PRO A 1111 -24.50 5.46 -53.74
CA PRO A 1111 -25.80 5.81 -53.16
C PRO A 1111 -26.39 4.76 -52.19
N ALA A 1112 -27.42 5.22 -51.48
CA ALA A 1112 -28.31 4.47 -50.61
C ALA A 1112 -28.96 3.23 -51.25
N PHE A 1113 -29.15 2.17 -50.45
CA PHE A 1113 -30.07 1.07 -50.74
C PHE A 1113 -31.11 0.92 -49.61
N SER A 1114 -32.36 1.14 -49.99
CA SER A 1114 -33.57 0.86 -49.19
C SER A 1114 -34.19 -0.47 -49.62
N TRP A 1115 -34.60 -1.32 -48.68
CA TRP A 1115 -35.39 -2.52 -48.96
C TRP A 1115 -36.89 -2.20 -49.02
N SER A 1116 -37.56 -2.61 -50.10
CA SER A 1116 -39.02 -2.79 -50.10
C SER A 1116 -39.42 -4.01 -50.92
N THR A 1117 -40.42 -4.71 -50.43
CA THR A 1117 -40.90 -6.05 -50.79
C THR A 1117 -41.80 -6.08 -52.04
N GLY A 1118 -41.83 -7.21 -52.76
CA GLY A 1118 -43.02 -7.67 -53.50
C GLY A 1118 -42.93 -7.96 -55.01
N LEU A 1119 -42.73 -9.24 -55.34
CA LEU A 1119 -43.29 -10.06 -56.45
C LEU A 1119 -43.76 -9.43 -57.79
N GLY A 1120 -43.24 -9.98 -58.91
CA GLY A 1120 -44.10 -10.57 -59.96
C GLY A 1120 -44.10 -10.02 -61.40
N SER A 1121 -43.26 -10.62 -62.25
CA SER A 1121 -43.49 -11.03 -63.66
C SER A 1121 -43.51 -10.04 -64.86
N GLU A 1122 -42.77 -10.49 -65.89
CA GLU A 1122 -42.85 -10.30 -67.36
C GLU A 1122 -42.25 -9.06 -68.10
N LEU A 1123 -41.13 -9.35 -68.77
CA LEU A 1123 -40.79 -9.09 -70.20
C LEU A 1123 -40.85 -7.65 -70.76
N ALA A 1124 -39.68 -7.08 -71.11
CA ALA A 1124 -39.19 -6.99 -72.50
C ALA A 1124 -37.90 -6.13 -72.64
N LEU A 1125 -37.05 -6.55 -73.57
CA LEU A 1125 -35.80 -5.92 -74.03
C LEU A 1125 -35.97 -4.47 -74.53
N LEU A 1126 -34.96 -3.60 -74.35
CA LEU A 1126 -34.05 -3.11 -75.42
C LEU A 1126 -33.03 -2.03 -74.95
N GLU A 1127 -31.76 -2.30 -75.29
CA GLU A 1127 -30.65 -1.44 -75.77
C GLU A 1127 -30.26 -0.08 -75.12
N PHE A 1128 -28.95 -0.04 -74.78
CA PHE A 1128 -27.99 1.07 -74.69
C PHE A 1128 -28.30 2.36 -75.50
N VAL A 1129 -27.96 3.54 -74.93
CA VAL A 1129 -26.92 4.48 -75.40
C VAL A 1129 -26.70 5.61 -74.35
N ALA A 1130 -25.41 5.86 -74.05
CA ALA A 1130 -24.74 6.89 -73.25
C ALA A 1130 -25.03 8.37 -73.68
N PRO A 1131 -24.54 9.42 -72.97
CA PRO A 1131 -23.56 9.45 -71.88
C PRO A 1131 -24.04 9.94 -70.53
#